data_AF-A0A7D8UEC2-F1
#
_entry.id   AF-A0A7D8UEC2-F1
#
_cell.length_a   1.000
_cell.length_b   1.000
_cell.length_c   1.000
_cell.angle_alpha   90.00
_cell.angle_beta   90.00
_cell.angle_gamma   90.00
#
_symmetry.space_group_name_H-M   'P 1'
#
loop_
_entity.id
_entity.type
_entity.pdbx_description
1 polymer ?
#
loop_
_entity_poly.entity_id
_entity_poly.type
_entity_poly.pdbx_seq_one_letter_code
_entity_poly.pdbx_strand_id
1 'polypeptide(L)'
;MDSEELSRRRELATQTIDFAAASAGGEESAKPFDDEGLFARDIDGRLVRVKSSTAADFDTDIRLTIDGRAVTVKKAMPLRDSQGSIRCDAEGNAIPRPTTIYDAASEAFVHSAGDVHPIPTLCHREHMTPVGVCRICMVEAVEQTRRGTRSKLVPSCVQQVTDGMEVHTIQSRANPEAATRVKNACRTLAELLVADHLPQARGDEPEGKAGQQGEPGGKGAPVGKDAPNAPAKAAAVTPGVGNELAKLAERLGISKSRFSSGPGDLLAGQTGQLGRTGDRHVAPAGAPAKRDRSSRMVIVDSDQCILCARCVRGCNQIKGNHVIGKFGKGYASHIGFDLDDPMGKSSCVSCGECVISCPTGALEFQPAYLAANRGTDGPEVDVRELLAIPLFSGLPPKFIQFNQSAFQLRKVAAGEVLCREGEQGSTAFVIVDGRFEVSLKSRGRAESRRRSGFWRFWERRGQQEDGNATARIQDLNGTKLGENVRIEITPADVILGEMTCLNNYPRSATVVAVEPSTVVEIRRNVLYMIRRNEVSREFLDRVYRDRSLQGQLASLPIFEGLNDDQRQQAAEYLRERVGLISVEPGQTIFRQDEPADAVYINRLGFVKTTQRFGVSERVLGYVSPGNYFGEVGLLTKSLGVDGVLGTAAGAVKSKLPAGRHNATYSALDHVELIRIRGKDFEELMRRFPQLLAPMVLAAGAILRREHAVRKQIDVVGADDFLDQGLFLSQSLLVLDLERCTRCDECTKACADTHGGVTRLVREGLRFDRFLVASSCRSCLDPYCLVGCPVDAIHRNGDSMEIRIEDYCIGCGLCAQNCPYGNINMHGFPKLEADPRSGKLKPVYEDRGDRKIPVIQQKATTCDLCRSLDGKPSCVYACPHDAAYRMSGEQLLRIIDRDGKAELG
;
A
#
# COMPACT_ATOMS: atom_id res chain seq x y z
N MET A 1 -42.46 9.84 -18.21
CA MET A 1 -41.60 8.66 -17.99
C MET A 1 -42.21 7.93 -16.81
N ASP A 2 -42.70 6.72 -17.03
CA ASP A 2 -43.54 6.02 -16.06
C ASP A 2 -42.72 5.49 -14.87
N SER A 3 -43.35 5.38 -13.70
CA SER A 3 -42.69 5.03 -12.44
C SER A 3 -42.00 3.65 -12.49
N GLU A 4 -42.56 2.72 -13.25
CA GLU A 4 -41.97 1.40 -13.46
C GLU A 4 -40.67 1.47 -14.26
N GLU A 5 -40.57 2.33 -15.26
CA GLU A 5 -39.35 2.46 -16.08
C GLU A 5 -38.23 3.18 -15.32
N LEU A 6 -38.57 4.07 -14.39
CA LEU A 6 -37.62 4.68 -13.47
C LEU A 6 -37.11 3.68 -12.42
N SER A 7 -37.99 2.79 -11.94
CA SER A 7 -37.62 1.70 -11.02
C SER A 7 -36.76 0.65 -11.71
N ARG A 8 -37.10 0.27 -12.95
CA ARG A 8 -36.33 -0.70 -13.75
C ARG A 8 -34.94 -0.17 -14.13
N ARG A 9 -34.83 1.13 -14.42
CA ARG A 9 -33.54 1.80 -14.62
C ARG A 9 -32.75 1.99 -13.32
N ARG A 10 -33.42 2.14 -12.17
CA ARG A 10 -32.76 2.12 -10.85
C ARG A 10 -32.24 0.74 -10.52
N GLU A 11 -33.01 -0.32 -10.74
CA GLU A 11 -32.56 -1.71 -10.56
C GLU A 11 -31.36 -2.04 -11.46
N LEU A 12 -31.35 -1.59 -12.72
CA LEU A 12 -30.19 -1.74 -13.62
C LEU A 12 -28.98 -0.89 -13.22
N ALA A 13 -29.17 0.22 -12.50
CA ALA A 13 -28.10 1.11 -12.05
C ALA A 13 -27.59 0.80 -10.62
N THR A 14 -28.37 0.08 -9.81
CA THR A 14 -28.00 -0.36 -8.45
C THR A 14 -27.65 -1.83 -8.37
N GLN A 15 -27.74 -2.58 -9.48
CA GLN A 15 -26.96 -3.80 -9.63
C GLN A 15 -25.50 -3.38 -9.71
N THR A 16 -24.86 -3.24 -8.55
CA THR A 16 -23.44 -3.56 -8.42
C THR A 16 -23.28 -4.92 -9.09
N ILE A 17 -22.67 -4.93 -10.27
CA ILE A 17 -22.08 -6.14 -10.81
C ILE A 17 -21.10 -6.57 -9.73
N ASP A 18 -21.50 -7.57 -8.97
CA ASP A 18 -20.64 -8.21 -8.00
C ASP A 18 -19.59 -8.98 -8.80
N PHE A 19 -18.53 -8.27 -9.19
CA PHE A 19 -17.38 -8.87 -9.87
C PHE A 19 -16.71 -9.95 -9.00
N ALA A 20 -17.00 -10.01 -7.68
CA ALA A 20 -16.54 -11.09 -6.81
C ALA A 20 -17.42 -12.35 -6.92
N ALA A 21 -18.72 -12.22 -7.19
CA ALA A 21 -19.60 -13.35 -7.44
C ALA A 21 -19.36 -14.01 -8.82
N ALA A 22 -18.92 -13.25 -9.83
CA ALA A 22 -18.46 -13.81 -11.10
C ALA A 22 -17.17 -14.65 -10.98
N SER A 23 -16.45 -14.51 -9.86
CA SER A 23 -15.26 -15.31 -9.52
C SER A 23 -15.58 -16.65 -8.87
N ALA A 24 -16.81 -16.85 -8.39
CA ALA A 24 -17.19 -18.00 -7.55
C ALA A 24 -17.82 -19.16 -8.33
N GLY A 25 -17.96 -19.06 -9.66
CA GLY A 25 -18.50 -20.11 -10.52
C GLY A 25 -17.46 -20.63 -11.52
N GLY A 26 -16.97 -21.85 -11.29
CA GLY A 26 -16.44 -22.79 -12.28
C GLY A 26 -15.46 -22.28 -13.36
N GLU A 27 -14.17 -22.61 -13.18
CA GLU A 27 -13.15 -22.89 -14.21
C GLU A 27 -12.87 -21.92 -15.40
N GLU A 28 -13.60 -20.81 -15.62
CA GLU A 28 -13.42 -19.97 -16.83
C GLU A 28 -13.12 -18.46 -16.61
N SER A 29 -13.06 -17.93 -15.39
CA SER A 29 -13.04 -16.47 -15.16
C SER A 29 -11.67 -15.77 -15.06
N ALA A 30 -10.56 -16.39 -15.48
CA ALA A 30 -9.22 -15.78 -15.38
C ALA A 30 -8.38 -15.82 -16.67
N LYS A 31 -8.96 -15.49 -17.83
CA LYS A 31 -8.16 -15.07 -18.99
C LYS A 31 -8.22 -13.54 -19.15
N PRO A 32 -7.33 -12.79 -18.47
CA PRO A 32 -7.24 -11.35 -18.70
C PRO A 32 -6.56 -11.10 -20.04
N PHE A 33 -7.32 -10.53 -20.99
CA PHE A 33 -6.86 -9.93 -22.25
C PHE A 33 -6.26 -10.88 -23.31
N ASP A 34 -6.85 -10.78 -24.51
CA ASP A 34 -6.39 -11.25 -25.83
C ASP A 34 -6.19 -12.76 -26.08
N ASP A 35 -7.18 -13.36 -26.74
CA ASP A 35 -6.94 -14.48 -27.66
C ASP A 35 -5.93 -14.10 -28.78
N GLU A 36 -5.64 -12.80 -29.01
CA GLU A 36 -4.57 -12.36 -29.91
C GLU A 36 -3.16 -12.76 -29.42
N GLY A 37 -2.98 -13.04 -28.12
CA GLY A 37 -1.71 -13.52 -27.55
C GLY A 37 -1.46 -15.02 -27.71
N LEU A 38 -2.46 -15.79 -28.16
CA LEU A 38 -2.35 -17.25 -28.33
C LEU A 38 -1.54 -17.63 -29.57
N PHE A 39 -1.20 -16.68 -30.43
CA PHE A 39 -0.56 -16.93 -31.71
C PHE A 39 0.65 -16.02 -31.91
N ALA A 40 1.83 -16.61 -32.11
CA ALA A 40 3.06 -15.89 -32.46
C ALA A 40 3.50 -16.28 -33.87
N ARG A 41 4.28 -15.42 -34.54
CA ARG A 41 4.97 -15.82 -35.76
C ARG A 41 6.32 -16.42 -35.41
N ASP A 42 6.57 -17.66 -35.82
CA ASP A 42 7.88 -18.28 -35.69
C ASP A 42 8.94 -17.56 -36.55
N ILE A 43 10.18 -18.05 -36.52
CA ILE A 43 11.28 -17.48 -37.30
C ILE A 43 11.03 -17.57 -38.82
N ASP A 44 10.27 -18.57 -39.28
CA ASP A 44 9.81 -18.74 -40.66
C ASP A 44 8.59 -17.85 -41.00
N GLY A 45 8.06 -17.10 -40.03
CA GLY A 45 6.91 -16.21 -40.20
C GLY A 45 5.56 -16.92 -40.15
N ARG A 46 5.50 -18.22 -39.82
CA ARG A 46 4.27 -18.99 -39.68
C ARG A 46 3.61 -18.67 -38.35
N LEU A 47 2.28 -18.59 -38.37
CA LEU A 47 1.49 -18.41 -37.16
C LEU A 47 1.48 -19.73 -36.36
N VAL A 48 2.04 -19.73 -35.16
CA VAL A 48 2.14 -20.88 -34.27
C VAL A 48 1.41 -20.55 -32.97
N ARG A 49 0.64 -21.52 -32.46
CA ARG A 49 -0.03 -21.38 -31.18
C ARG A 49 1.00 -21.42 -30.04
N VAL A 50 1.06 -20.36 -29.25
CA VAL A 50 1.94 -20.27 -28.08
C VAL A 50 1.37 -21.17 -26.99
N LYS A 51 2.15 -22.14 -26.52
CA LYS A 51 1.77 -22.97 -25.37
C LYS A 51 1.96 -22.16 -24.09
N SER A 52 0.96 -22.18 -23.21
CA SER A 52 1.08 -21.60 -21.87
C SER A 52 2.18 -22.30 -21.08
N SER A 53 2.93 -21.53 -20.29
CA SER A 53 3.90 -22.07 -19.34
C SER A 53 3.19 -22.83 -18.21
N THR A 54 3.89 -23.81 -17.66
CA THR A 54 3.43 -24.67 -16.56
C THR A 54 4.38 -24.57 -15.37
N ALA A 55 3.96 -25.00 -14.18
CA ALA A 55 4.82 -25.00 -13.00
C ALA A 55 6.09 -25.84 -13.18
N ALA A 56 6.04 -26.93 -13.98
CA ALA A 56 7.22 -27.74 -14.30
C ALA A 56 8.28 -26.97 -15.11
N ASP A 57 7.92 -25.89 -15.79
CA ASP A 57 8.87 -25.06 -16.54
C ASP A 57 9.74 -24.19 -15.62
N PHE A 58 9.41 -24.05 -14.31
CA PHE A 58 10.29 -23.40 -13.33
C PHE A 58 11.60 -24.16 -13.10
N ASP A 59 11.57 -25.49 -13.27
CA ASP A 59 12.72 -26.37 -13.04
C ASP A 59 13.55 -26.61 -14.31
N THR A 60 13.08 -26.13 -15.46
CA THR A 60 13.76 -26.31 -16.75
C THR A 60 14.71 -25.15 -17.04
N ASP A 61 16.00 -25.45 -17.21
CA ASP A 61 17.01 -24.46 -17.60
C ASP A 61 17.07 -24.29 -19.13
N ILE A 62 17.24 -23.06 -19.57
CA ILE A 62 17.49 -22.66 -20.96
C ILE A 62 18.84 -21.97 -21.02
N ARG A 63 19.73 -22.43 -21.91
CA ARG A 63 21.04 -21.82 -22.14
C ARG A 63 21.01 -21.00 -23.42
N LEU A 64 21.40 -19.75 -23.33
CA LEU A 64 21.45 -18.83 -24.46
C LEU A 64 22.69 -17.95 -24.37
N THR A 65 23.04 -17.29 -25.47
CA THR A 65 24.14 -16.34 -25.52
C THR A 65 23.60 -14.94 -25.79
N ILE A 66 23.92 -13.97 -24.94
CA ILE A 66 23.53 -12.57 -25.14
C ILE A 66 24.79 -11.72 -25.21
N ASP A 67 25.00 -11.04 -26.34
CA ASP A 67 26.19 -10.21 -26.61
C ASP A 67 27.52 -10.94 -26.37
N GLY A 68 27.56 -12.25 -26.66
CA GLY A 68 28.72 -13.13 -26.47
C GLY A 68 28.89 -13.69 -25.05
N ARG A 69 28.02 -13.32 -24.10
CA ARG A 69 27.99 -13.88 -22.75
C ARG A 69 27.03 -15.06 -22.68
N ALA A 70 27.49 -16.21 -22.19
CA ALA A 70 26.61 -17.34 -21.90
C ALA A 70 25.74 -17.02 -20.67
N VAL A 71 24.44 -17.24 -20.81
CA VAL A 71 23.40 -17.00 -19.80
C VAL A 71 22.56 -18.26 -19.66
N THR A 72 22.30 -18.67 -18.43
CA THR A 72 21.37 -19.76 -18.12
C THR A 72 20.23 -19.19 -17.33
N VAL A 73 19.01 -19.32 -17.85
CA VAL A 73 17.79 -18.82 -17.22
C VAL A 73 16.76 -19.93 -17.08
N LYS A 74 15.77 -19.77 -16.20
CA LYS A 74 14.62 -20.68 -16.17
C LYS A 74 13.73 -20.48 -17.39
N LYS A 75 13.11 -21.55 -17.88
CA LYS A 75 12.17 -21.51 -19.01
C LYS A 75 10.90 -20.70 -18.69
N ALA A 76 10.46 -20.77 -17.44
CA ALA A 76 9.39 -19.94 -16.91
C ALA A 76 9.85 -19.18 -15.66
N MET A 77 9.26 -18.01 -15.46
CA MET A 77 9.39 -17.20 -14.26
C MET A 77 8.02 -16.95 -13.64
N PRO A 78 7.93 -16.75 -12.32
CA PRO A 78 6.65 -16.43 -11.69
C PRO A 78 6.11 -15.11 -12.26
N LEU A 79 4.82 -15.08 -12.59
CA LEU A 79 4.12 -13.86 -12.94
C LEU A 79 4.15 -12.95 -11.72
N ARG A 80 4.70 -11.74 -11.89
CA ARG A 80 4.69 -10.73 -10.85
C ARG A 80 3.53 -9.78 -11.06
N ASP A 81 2.95 -9.30 -9.97
CA ASP A 81 2.04 -8.18 -10.00
C ASP A 81 2.80 -6.87 -10.19
N SER A 82 2.06 -5.78 -10.19
CA SER A 82 2.61 -4.44 -10.38
C SER A 82 3.55 -3.94 -9.29
N GLN A 83 3.63 -4.64 -8.16
CA GLN A 83 4.52 -4.35 -7.04
C GLN A 83 5.73 -5.30 -7.01
N GLY A 84 5.87 -6.14 -8.05
CA GLY A 84 6.94 -7.13 -8.14
C GLY A 84 6.69 -8.38 -7.28
N SER A 85 5.55 -8.48 -6.60
CA SER A 85 5.17 -9.64 -5.79
C SER A 85 4.72 -10.78 -6.69
N ILE A 86 5.03 -12.02 -6.32
CA ILE A 86 4.64 -13.20 -7.09
C ILE A 86 3.13 -13.37 -6.99
N ARG A 87 2.45 -13.43 -8.14
CA ARG A 87 1.03 -13.76 -8.21
C ARG A 87 0.85 -15.25 -8.05
N CYS A 88 -0.01 -15.63 -7.13
CA CYS A 88 -0.43 -17.01 -6.95
C CYS A 88 -1.85 -17.25 -7.46
N ASP A 89 -2.14 -18.50 -7.83
CA ASP A 89 -3.50 -18.99 -8.07
C ASP A 89 -4.30 -19.11 -6.76
N ALA A 90 -5.56 -19.56 -6.83
CA ALA A 90 -6.44 -19.68 -5.67
C ALA A 90 -5.92 -20.70 -4.63
N GLU A 91 -5.10 -21.65 -5.08
CA GLU A 91 -4.47 -22.69 -4.29
C GLU A 91 -3.13 -22.22 -3.66
N GLY A 92 -2.65 -21.03 -4.03
CA GLY A 92 -1.44 -20.42 -3.50
C GLY A 92 -0.16 -20.75 -4.29
N ASN A 93 -0.25 -21.39 -5.45
CA ASN A 93 0.90 -21.70 -6.31
C ASN A 93 1.23 -20.52 -7.23
N ALA A 94 2.51 -20.27 -7.47
CA ALA A 94 2.96 -19.21 -8.36
C ALA A 94 2.46 -19.44 -9.81
N ILE A 95 1.82 -18.42 -10.39
CA ILE A 95 1.32 -18.46 -11.77
C ILE A 95 2.53 -18.38 -12.72
N PRO A 96 2.79 -19.38 -13.56
CA PRO A 96 3.95 -19.37 -14.45
C PRO A 96 3.73 -18.45 -15.65
N ARG A 97 4.77 -17.71 -16.04
CA ARG A 97 4.84 -17.03 -17.34
C ARG A 97 6.14 -17.40 -18.08
N PRO A 98 6.16 -17.36 -19.41
CA PRO A 98 7.38 -17.68 -20.16
C PRO A 98 8.45 -16.63 -19.92
N THR A 99 9.70 -17.05 -19.86
CA THR A 99 10.86 -16.17 -19.80
C THR A 99 11.11 -15.56 -21.18
N THR A 100 11.26 -14.24 -21.23
CA THR A 100 11.49 -13.50 -22.47
C THR A 100 12.95 -13.12 -22.62
N ILE A 101 13.35 -12.72 -23.83
CA ILE A 101 14.72 -12.22 -24.07
C ILE A 101 15.02 -11.00 -23.19
N TYR A 102 14.04 -10.14 -22.93
CA TYR A 102 14.21 -9.00 -22.03
C TYR A 102 14.55 -9.44 -20.61
N ASP A 103 13.89 -10.49 -20.11
CA ASP A 103 14.15 -11.03 -18.77
C ASP A 103 15.55 -11.63 -18.66
N ALA A 104 15.95 -12.41 -19.67
CA ALA A 104 17.28 -13.01 -19.71
C ALA A 104 18.40 -11.96 -19.83
N ALA A 105 18.16 -10.88 -20.58
CA ALA A 105 19.08 -9.75 -20.64
C ALA A 105 19.13 -8.98 -19.31
N SER A 106 18.02 -8.89 -18.58
CA SER A 106 17.99 -8.29 -17.25
C SER A 106 18.84 -9.10 -16.28
N GLU A 107 18.67 -10.42 -16.23
CA GLU A 107 19.48 -11.32 -15.39
C GLU A 107 20.98 -11.27 -15.74
N ALA A 108 21.31 -11.05 -17.01
CA ALA A 108 22.70 -11.04 -17.48
C ALA A 108 23.44 -9.70 -17.27
N PHE A 109 22.73 -8.57 -17.25
CA PHE A 109 23.35 -7.23 -17.32
C PHE A 109 22.88 -6.25 -16.24
N VAL A 110 21.84 -6.57 -15.48
CA VAL A 110 21.30 -5.72 -14.41
C VAL A 110 21.48 -6.44 -13.07
N HIS A 111 22.40 -5.94 -12.25
CA HIS A 111 22.74 -6.52 -10.95
C HIS A 111 22.60 -5.52 -9.79
N SER A 112 22.50 -4.23 -10.09
CA SER A 112 22.35 -3.18 -9.10
C SER A 112 21.49 -2.02 -9.61
N ALA A 113 20.88 -1.32 -8.67
CA ALA A 113 20.15 -0.08 -8.95
C ALA A 113 21.07 0.94 -9.67
N GLY A 114 20.68 1.33 -10.88
CA GLY A 114 21.44 2.25 -11.73
C GLY A 114 22.08 1.60 -12.96
N ASP A 115 22.15 0.27 -13.02
CA ASP A 115 22.61 -0.43 -14.22
C ASP A 115 21.69 -0.12 -15.41
N VAL A 116 22.29 0.24 -16.54
CA VAL A 116 21.54 0.55 -17.76
C VAL A 116 21.27 -0.73 -18.51
N HIS A 117 20.01 -1.16 -18.54
CA HIS A 117 19.60 -2.32 -19.32
C HIS A 117 19.99 -2.15 -20.81
N PRO A 118 20.67 -3.12 -21.44
CA PRO A 118 21.22 -2.97 -22.79
C PRO A 118 20.11 -2.84 -23.86
N ILE A 119 18.95 -3.44 -23.63
CA ILE A 119 17.78 -3.33 -24.51
C ILE A 119 16.89 -2.15 -24.07
N PRO A 120 16.60 -1.16 -24.94
CA PRO A 120 15.71 -0.06 -24.60
C PRO A 120 14.24 -0.49 -24.57
N THR A 121 13.44 0.12 -23.70
CA THR A 121 12.00 -0.13 -23.58
C THR A 121 11.22 1.17 -23.45
N LEU A 122 9.92 1.11 -23.74
CA LEU A 122 9.01 2.25 -23.57
C LEU A 122 7.62 1.79 -23.06
N CYS A 123 6.97 0.84 -23.76
CA CYS A 123 5.68 0.31 -23.32
C CYS A 123 5.78 -0.80 -22.26
N HIS A 124 6.95 -1.43 -22.12
CA HIS A 124 7.19 -2.57 -21.23
C HIS A 124 7.73 -2.10 -19.88
N ARG A 125 7.28 -2.79 -18.82
CA ARG A 125 7.74 -2.70 -17.44
C ARG A 125 7.77 -4.13 -16.91
N GLU A 126 8.77 -4.46 -16.10
CA GLU A 126 8.98 -5.82 -15.59
C GLU A 126 7.77 -6.37 -14.81
N HIS A 127 7.16 -5.52 -13.98
CA HIS A 127 5.99 -5.83 -13.15
C HIS A 127 4.65 -5.74 -13.91
N MET A 128 4.67 -5.62 -15.25
CA MET A 128 3.46 -5.59 -16.08
C MET A 128 3.51 -6.67 -17.14
N THR A 129 2.34 -7.21 -17.50
CA THR A 129 2.22 -8.12 -18.65
C THR A 129 2.80 -7.47 -19.91
N PRO A 130 3.79 -8.10 -20.57
CA PRO A 130 4.38 -7.55 -21.78
C PRO A 130 3.38 -7.55 -22.95
N VAL A 131 3.38 -6.48 -23.74
CA VAL A 131 2.47 -6.32 -24.91
C VAL A 131 3.19 -6.04 -26.23
N GLY A 132 4.48 -5.67 -26.19
CA GLY A 132 5.28 -5.48 -27.41
C GLY A 132 4.79 -4.42 -28.42
N VAL A 133 3.88 -3.51 -28.03
CA VAL A 133 3.22 -2.58 -28.97
C VAL A 133 4.19 -1.55 -29.55
N CYS A 134 5.05 -0.94 -28.73
CA CYS A 134 5.93 0.16 -29.18
C CYS A 134 7.12 -0.30 -30.05
N ARG A 135 7.44 -1.60 -30.04
CA ARG A 135 8.59 -2.21 -30.73
C ARG A 135 9.98 -1.62 -30.45
N ILE A 136 10.14 -0.67 -29.53
CA ILE A 136 11.46 -0.10 -29.16
C ILE A 136 12.46 -1.16 -28.68
N CYS A 137 11.97 -2.24 -28.07
CA CYS A 137 12.80 -3.34 -27.56
C CYS A 137 13.28 -4.32 -28.65
N MET A 138 13.60 -3.85 -29.85
CA MET A 138 14.11 -4.75 -30.90
C MET A 138 15.49 -5.29 -30.51
N VAL A 139 15.70 -6.57 -30.80
CA VAL A 139 16.99 -7.26 -30.76
C VAL A 139 17.12 -8.15 -31.99
N GLU A 140 18.34 -8.51 -32.36
CA GLU A 140 18.57 -9.54 -33.38
C GLU A 140 18.73 -10.89 -32.67
N ALA A 141 17.78 -11.80 -32.90
CA ALA A 141 17.84 -13.17 -32.42
C ALA A 141 18.30 -14.10 -33.54
N VAL A 142 19.23 -14.99 -33.21
CA VAL A 142 19.83 -15.98 -34.09
C VAL A 142 19.53 -17.37 -33.53
N GLU A 143 18.94 -18.23 -34.35
CA GLU A 143 18.63 -19.62 -33.98
C GLU A 143 19.24 -20.59 -34.99
N GLN A 144 19.74 -21.72 -34.48
CA GLN A 144 20.17 -22.85 -35.29
C GLN A 144 18.96 -23.73 -35.60
N THR A 145 18.45 -23.65 -36.83
CA THR A 145 17.34 -24.50 -37.29
C THR A 145 17.88 -25.70 -38.08
N ARG A 146 17.03 -26.71 -38.30
CA ARG A 146 17.33 -27.83 -39.21
C ARG A 146 17.67 -27.38 -40.65
N ARG A 147 17.36 -26.13 -41.02
CA ARG A 147 17.60 -25.53 -42.34
C ARG A 147 18.77 -24.55 -42.35
N GLY A 148 19.58 -24.53 -41.30
CA GLY A 148 20.72 -23.62 -41.12
C GLY A 148 20.45 -22.49 -40.11
N THR A 149 21.46 -21.64 -39.93
CA THR A 149 21.41 -20.46 -39.05
C THR A 149 20.48 -19.40 -39.64
N ARG A 150 19.52 -18.91 -38.84
CA ARG A 150 18.59 -17.84 -39.22
C ARG A 150 18.69 -16.71 -38.21
N SER A 151 18.76 -15.46 -38.69
CA SER A 151 18.67 -14.26 -37.84
C SER A 151 17.42 -13.45 -38.17
N LYS A 152 16.80 -12.85 -37.15
CA LYS A 152 15.59 -12.02 -37.28
C LYS A 152 15.55 -10.95 -36.21
N LEU A 153 15.08 -9.76 -36.59
CA LEU A 153 14.74 -8.71 -35.63
C LEU A 153 13.42 -9.05 -34.95
N VAL A 154 13.44 -9.16 -33.62
CA VAL A 154 12.30 -9.53 -32.79
C VAL A 154 12.16 -8.59 -31.59
N PRO A 155 10.93 -8.34 -31.09
CA PRO A 155 10.72 -7.56 -29.87
C PRO A 155 11.05 -8.42 -28.62
N SER A 156 12.09 -8.04 -27.88
CA SER A 156 12.61 -8.84 -26.77
C SER A 156 11.63 -9.04 -25.61
N CYS A 157 10.72 -8.09 -25.36
CA CYS A 157 9.80 -8.14 -24.22
C CYS A 157 8.68 -9.18 -24.36
N VAL A 158 8.44 -9.71 -25.56
CA VAL A 158 7.43 -10.76 -25.80
C VAL A 158 8.04 -12.03 -26.39
N GLN A 159 9.24 -11.93 -26.97
CA GLN A 159 9.93 -13.07 -27.55
C GLN A 159 10.44 -13.99 -26.44
N GLN A 160 9.98 -15.24 -26.46
CA GLN A 160 10.41 -16.28 -25.53
C GLN A 160 11.83 -16.74 -25.84
N VAL A 161 12.60 -17.08 -24.81
CA VAL A 161 13.93 -17.67 -24.97
C VAL A 161 13.83 -19.13 -25.39
N THR A 162 14.77 -19.59 -26.22
CA THR A 162 14.92 -20.99 -26.62
C THR A 162 16.36 -21.45 -26.36
N ASP A 163 16.54 -22.75 -26.16
CA ASP A 163 17.88 -23.31 -25.88
C ASP A 163 18.78 -23.19 -27.11
N GLY A 164 20.01 -22.71 -26.90
CA GLY A 164 20.97 -22.41 -27.95
C GLY A 164 20.70 -21.11 -28.72
N MET A 165 19.74 -20.27 -28.30
CA MET A 165 19.49 -18.97 -28.91
C MET A 165 20.70 -18.03 -28.71
N GLU A 166 21.04 -17.26 -29.75
CA GLU A 166 22.01 -16.17 -29.66
C GLU A 166 21.31 -14.84 -29.91
N VAL A 167 21.60 -13.84 -29.07
CA VAL A 167 20.93 -12.53 -29.09
C VAL A 167 21.97 -11.42 -29.13
N HIS A 168 21.77 -10.47 -30.04
CA HIS A 168 22.57 -9.26 -30.15
C HIS A 168 21.72 -8.01 -29.83
N THR A 169 22.21 -7.19 -28.92
CA THR A 169 21.58 -5.92 -28.51
C THR A 169 22.21 -4.71 -29.22
N ILE A 170 21.72 -3.50 -28.94
CA ILE A 170 22.30 -2.25 -29.44
C ILE A 170 23.75 -1.99 -28.97
N GLN A 171 24.23 -2.74 -27.96
CA GLN A 171 25.56 -2.62 -27.38
C GLN A 171 26.45 -3.83 -27.68
N SER A 172 26.02 -4.77 -28.53
CA SER A 172 26.75 -6.00 -28.83
C SER A 172 28.16 -5.72 -29.34
N ARG A 173 29.18 -6.13 -28.58
CA ARG A 173 30.57 -6.14 -29.03
C ARG A 173 30.96 -7.43 -29.75
N ALA A 174 30.25 -8.53 -29.45
CA ALA A 174 30.44 -9.82 -30.09
C ALA A 174 30.06 -9.77 -31.59
N ASN A 175 29.06 -8.96 -31.96
CA ASN A 175 28.66 -8.78 -33.35
C ASN A 175 28.32 -7.30 -33.65
N PRO A 176 29.32 -6.50 -34.06
CA PRO A 176 29.14 -5.06 -34.32
C PRO A 176 28.16 -4.76 -35.47
N GLU A 177 28.07 -5.65 -36.46
CA GLU A 177 27.13 -5.48 -37.57
C GLU A 177 25.68 -5.65 -37.12
N ALA A 178 25.41 -6.68 -36.30
CA ALA A 178 24.12 -6.89 -35.68
C ALA A 178 23.73 -5.72 -34.78
N ALA A 179 24.65 -5.26 -33.92
CA ALA A 179 24.43 -4.08 -33.08
C ALA A 179 24.05 -2.84 -33.90
N THR A 180 24.69 -2.63 -35.05
CA THR A 180 24.37 -1.52 -35.97
C THR A 180 22.96 -1.66 -36.55
N ARG A 181 22.57 -2.85 -37.01
CA ARG A 181 21.21 -3.11 -37.51
C ARG A 181 20.15 -2.88 -36.43
N VAL A 182 20.35 -3.42 -35.24
CA VAL A 182 19.43 -3.24 -34.10
C VAL A 182 19.34 -1.77 -33.72
N LYS A 183 20.47 -1.06 -33.61
CA LYS A 183 20.50 0.36 -33.28
C LYS A 183 19.77 1.21 -34.31
N ASN A 184 19.94 0.92 -35.60
CA ASN A 184 19.20 1.60 -36.67
C ASN A 184 17.69 1.35 -36.58
N ALA A 185 17.27 0.10 -36.35
CA ALA A 185 15.85 -0.23 -36.18
C ALA A 185 15.23 0.52 -34.99
N CYS A 186 15.86 0.48 -33.82
CA CYS A 186 15.39 1.18 -32.63
C CYS A 186 15.36 2.70 -32.84
N ARG A 187 16.38 3.26 -33.51
CA ARG A 187 16.46 4.68 -33.82
C ARG A 187 15.34 5.11 -34.77
N THR A 188 15.11 4.41 -35.87
CA THR A 188 14.03 4.72 -36.82
C THR A 188 12.67 4.68 -36.14
N LEU A 189 12.41 3.65 -35.33
CA LEU A 189 11.15 3.55 -34.57
C LEU A 189 10.98 4.71 -33.59
N ALA A 190 12.03 5.06 -32.84
CA ALA A 190 11.99 6.19 -31.93
C ALA A 190 11.84 7.54 -32.66
N GLU A 191 12.47 7.72 -33.83
CA GLU A 191 12.32 8.92 -34.67
C GLU A 191 10.86 9.10 -35.14
N LEU A 192 10.20 8.03 -35.58
CA LEU A 192 8.77 8.07 -35.94
C LEU A 192 7.88 8.43 -34.74
N LEU A 193 8.08 7.76 -33.60
CA LEU A 193 7.29 8.05 -32.40
C LEU A 193 7.50 9.49 -31.88
N VAL A 194 8.72 10.01 -31.96
CA VAL A 194 9.05 11.38 -31.56
C VAL A 194 8.38 12.40 -32.49
N ALA A 195 8.39 12.15 -33.80
CA ALA A 195 7.77 13.04 -34.78
C ALA A 195 6.25 13.17 -34.58
N ASP A 196 5.59 12.05 -34.26
CA ASP A 196 4.13 12.00 -34.15
C ASP A 196 3.62 12.37 -32.75
N HIS A 197 4.37 12.05 -31.68
CA HIS A 197 3.82 12.04 -30.31
C HIS A 197 4.59 12.88 -29.29
N LEU A 198 5.76 13.43 -29.63
CA LEU A 198 6.48 14.30 -28.70
C LEU A 198 5.88 15.72 -28.75
N PRO A 199 5.64 16.40 -27.61
CA PRO A 199 5.08 17.74 -27.61
C PRO A 199 5.95 18.70 -28.44
N GLN A 200 5.37 19.32 -29.48
CA GLN A 200 5.98 20.47 -30.12
C GLN A 200 5.87 21.67 -29.16
N ALA A 201 6.91 22.52 -29.08
CA ALA A 201 6.84 23.78 -28.35
C ALA A 201 5.89 24.75 -29.10
N ARG A 202 4.58 24.51 -29.02
CA ARG A 202 3.56 25.47 -29.45
C ARG A 202 3.19 26.26 -28.20
N GLY A 203 3.46 27.56 -28.23
CA GLY A 203 3.10 28.47 -27.15
C GLY A 203 1.59 28.37 -26.85
N ASP A 204 1.25 28.32 -25.57
CA ASP A 204 -0.12 28.47 -25.11
C ASP A 204 -0.61 29.89 -25.49
N GLU A 205 -1.19 30.05 -26.68
CA GLU A 205 -2.08 31.18 -26.92
C GLU A 205 -3.45 30.84 -26.32
N PRO A 206 -4.01 31.71 -25.45
CA PRO A 206 -5.34 31.51 -24.94
C PRO A 206 -6.34 31.66 -26.10
N GLU A 207 -7.11 30.60 -26.36
CA GLU A 207 -8.16 30.60 -27.39
C GLU A 207 -9.08 31.81 -27.20
N GLY A 208 -9.11 32.65 -28.24
CA GLY A 208 -9.94 33.84 -28.31
C GLY A 208 -11.41 33.49 -28.14
N LYS A 209 -12.09 34.29 -27.31
CA LYS A 209 -13.53 34.25 -27.11
C LYS A 209 -14.25 34.27 -28.47
N ALA A 210 -15.06 33.25 -28.73
CA ALA A 210 -16.02 33.26 -29.82
C ALA A 210 -16.91 34.52 -29.71
N GLY A 211 -16.97 35.27 -30.80
CA GLY A 211 -17.62 36.58 -30.86
C GLY A 211 -19.12 36.53 -30.61
N GLN A 212 -19.57 37.28 -29.60
CA GLN A 212 -20.90 37.85 -29.60
C GLN A 212 -20.81 39.27 -30.15
N GLN A 213 -21.57 39.52 -31.20
CA GLN A 213 -21.77 40.82 -31.83
C GLN A 213 -22.44 41.78 -30.85
N GLY A 214 -21.88 42.98 -30.71
CA GLY A 214 -22.45 44.10 -29.95
C GLY A 214 -21.76 45.40 -30.33
N GLU A 215 -22.55 46.35 -30.82
CA GLU A 215 -22.22 47.64 -31.45
C GLU A 215 -21.44 48.65 -30.57
N PRO A 216 -20.86 49.72 -31.17
CA PRO A 216 -19.95 50.64 -30.47
C PRO A 216 -20.69 51.85 -29.86
N GLY A 217 -20.36 52.20 -28.63
CA GLY A 217 -20.72 53.52 -28.07
C GLY A 217 -20.33 53.71 -26.61
N GLY A 218 -19.61 54.80 -26.31
CA GLY A 218 -19.57 55.40 -24.96
C GLY A 218 -18.18 55.68 -24.40
N LYS A 219 -17.84 56.97 -24.29
CA LYS A 219 -16.58 57.53 -23.77
C LYS A 219 -16.51 57.53 -22.23
N GLY A 220 -15.31 57.29 -21.70
CA GLY A 220 -14.66 58.11 -20.65
C GLY A 220 -14.83 57.72 -19.17
N ALA A 221 -13.70 57.38 -18.51
CA ALA A 221 -13.24 57.94 -17.22
C ALA A 221 -11.89 57.30 -16.80
N PRO A 222 -10.93 58.04 -16.20
CA PRO A 222 -9.64 57.51 -15.78
C PRO A 222 -9.72 56.89 -14.37
N VAL A 223 -9.19 55.68 -14.20
CA VAL A 223 -9.09 55.02 -12.89
C VAL A 223 -7.71 55.28 -12.29
N GLY A 224 -7.73 55.73 -11.03
CA GLY A 224 -6.58 56.11 -10.23
C GLY A 224 -5.60 54.96 -9.97
N LYS A 225 -4.35 55.37 -9.76
CA LYS A 225 -3.28 54.58 -9.16
C LYS A 225 -3.68 54.26 -7.72
N ASP A 226 -3.71 52.97 -7.39
CA ASP A 226 -3.27 52.37 -6.11
C ASP A 226 -3.86 50.96 -5.99
N ALA A 227 -3.04 49.96 -6.32
CA ALA A 227 -3.28 48.56 -5.98
C ALA A 227 -1.97 47.94 -5.45
N PRO A 228 -1.93 47.41 -4.22
CA PRO A 228 -0.74 46.80 -3.66
C PRO A 228 -0.56 45.35 -4.15
N ASN A 229 0.70 44.98 -4.36
CA ASN A 229 1.25 43.62 -4.47
C ASN A 229 0.53 42.64 -5.42
N ALA A 230 1.10 42.55 -6.63
CA ALA A 230 1.01 41.35 -7.46
C ALA A 230 1.48 40.11 -6.66
N PRO A 231 0.77 38.97 -6.71
CA PRO A 231 1.25 37.74 -6.11
C PRO A 231 2.53 37.29 -6.83
N ALA A 232 3.51 36.86 -6.04
CA ALA A 232 4.76 36.30 -6.50
C ALA A 232 4.53 35.25 -7.59
N LYS A 233 5.34 35.31 -8.65
CA LYS A 233 5.38 34.31 -9.73
C LYS A 233 5.41 32.91 -9.12
N ALA A 234 4.32 32.17 -9.25
CA ALA A 234 4.30 30.73 -8.99
C ALA A 234 5.43 30.09 -9.80
N ALA A 235 6.33 29.38 -9.12
CA ALA A 235 7.36 28.60 -9.79
C ALA A 235 6.70 27.65 -10.79
N ALA A 236 7.05 27.82 -12.07
CA ALA A 236 6.45 27.12 -13.18
C ALA A 236 6.56 25.60 -12.98
N VAL A 237 5.42 24.90 -13.00
CA VAL A 237 5.39 23.44 -13.13
C VAL A 237 6.08 23.09 -14.45
N THR A 238 7.27 22.50 -14.41
CA THR A 238 8.05 22.17 -15.60
C THR A 238 7.28 21.16 -16.46
N PRO A 239 6.81 21.51 -17.67
CA PRO A 239 6.15 20.56 -18.56
C PRO A 239 7.13 19.45 -18.96
N GLY A 240 6.69 18.18 -18.95
CA GLY A 240 7.49 17.05 -19.43
C GLY A 240 8.36 16.32 -18.41
N VAL A 241 8.21 16.59 -17.10
CA VAL A 241 8.86 15.80 -16.04
C VAL A 241 8.39 14.33 -16.13
N GLY A 242 9.33 13.42 -16.31
CA GLY A 242 9.04 11.99 -16.42
C GLY A 242 8.61 11.50 -17.81
N ASN A 243 8.75 12.31 -18.86
CA ASN A 243 8.52 11.85 -20.24
C ASN A 243 9.62 10.85 -20.68
N GLU A 244 9.27 9.57 -20.70
CA GLU A 244 10.18 8.47 -21.04
C GLU A 244 10.55 8.48 -22.53
N LEU A 245 9.64 8.90 -23.42
CA LEU A 245 9.92 9.03 -24.85
C LEU A 245 10.99 10.10 -25.12
N ALA A 246 10.92 11.23 -24.41
CA ALA A 246 11.92 12.29 -24.50
C ALA A 246 13.31 11.79 -24.05
N LYS A 247 13.38 11.04 -22.94
CA LYS A 247 14.63 10.44 -22.43
C LYS A 247 15.19 9.39 -23.38
N LEU A 248 14.32 8.58 -23.98
CA LEU A 248 14.72 7.58 -24.97
C LEU A 248 15.32 8.23 -26.21
N ALA A 249 14.73 9.33 -26.69
CA ALA A 249 15.25 10.08 -27.83
C ALA A 249 16.67 10.60 -27.57
N GLU A 250 16.92 11.13 -26.38
CA GLU A 250 18.24 11.57 -25.93
C GLU A 250 19.23 10.38 -25.87
N ARG A 251 18.84 9.26 -25.26
CA ARG A 251 19.65 8.03 -25.19
C ARG A 251 20.06 7.51 -26.57
N LEU A 252 19.21 7.68 -27.58
CA LEU A 252 19.46 7.26 -28.96
C LEU A 252 20.14 8.34 -29.82
N GLY A 253 20.44 9.52 -29.27
CA GLY A 253 21.09 10.62 -29.97
C GLY A 253 20.21 11.24 -31.06
N ILE A 254 18.89 11.28 -30.86
CA ILE A 254 17.91 11.83 -31.81
C ILE A 254 17.78 13.34 -31.57
N SER A 255 18.10 14.15 -32.59
CA SER A 255 17.95 15.60 -32.49
C SER A 255 16.49 16.03 -32.66
N LYS A 256 15.95 16.77 -31.69
CA LYS A 256 14.61 17.39 -31.77
C LYS A 256 14.50 18.44 -32.89
N SER A 257 15.63 19.02 -33.33
CA SER A 257 15.65 20.02 -34.40
C SER A 257 15.39 19.45 -35.80
N ARG A 258 15.45 18.12 -35.96
CA ARG A 258 15.28 17.46 -37.26
C ARG A 258 13.81 17.38 -37.70
N PHE A 259 12.87 17.66 -36.79
CA PHE A 259 11.42 17.57 -36.99
C PHE A 259 10.69 18.90 -36.71
N SER A 260 11.43 20.03 -36.72
CA SER A 260 10.85 21.37 -36.50
C SER A 260 9.95 21.84 -37.66
N SER A 261 10.09 21.25 -38.84
CA SER A 261 9.07 21.23 -39.89
C SER A 261 8.13 20.06 -39.60
N GLY A 262 6.84 20.34 -39.37
CA GLY A 262 5.87 19.34 -38.92
C GLY A 262 5.74 18.11 -39.84
N PRO A 263 5.03 17.06 -39.40
CA PRO A 263 4.90 15.78 -40.13
C PRO A 263 4.40 15.93 -41.58
N GLY A 264 3.74 17.05 -41.91
CA GLY A 264 3.28 17.37 -43.25
C GLY A 264 4.41 17.55 -44.28
N ASP A 265 5.57 18.09 -43.91
CA ASP A 265 6.58 18.51 -44.90
C ASP A 265 7.47 17.35 -45.39
N LEU A 266 7.78 16.38 -44.52
CA LEU A 266 8.62 15.22 -44.89
C LEU A 266 7.86 14.19 -45.74
N LEU A 267 6.54 14.06 -45.54
CA LEU A 267 5.68 13.17 -46.32
C LEU A 267 5.09 13.85 -47.57
N ALA A 268 4.94 15.18 -47.60
CA ALA A 268 4.50 15.90 -48.79
C ALA A 268 5.47 15.71 -49.98
N GLY A 269 6.78 15.64 -49.72
CA GLY A 269 7.78 15.42 -50.77
C GLY A 269 7.74 14.02 -51.41
N GLN A 270 7.32 12.99 -50.66
CA GLN A 270 7.28 11.60 -51.16
C GLN A 270 5.89 11.16 -51.64
N THR A 271 4.81 11.76 -51.14
CA THR A 271 3.44 11.48 -51.59
C THR A 271 3.19 11.89 -53.04
N GLY A 272 3.90 12.92 -53.53
CA GLY A 272 3.92 13.31 -54.95
C GLY A 272 4.51 12.24 -55.86
N GLN A 273 5.48 11.44 -55.41
CA GLN A 273 6.07 10.35 -56.19
C GLN A 273 5.19 9.08 -56.23
N LEU A 274 4.25 8.93 -55.30
CA LEU A 274 3.34 7.79 -55.19
C LEU A 274 1.93 8.09 -55.74
N GLY A 275 1.72 9.25 -56.36
CA GLY A 275 0.45 9.62 -57.01
C GLY A 275 -0.74 9.73 -56.04
N ARG A 276 -0.49 9.98 -54.75
CA ARG A 276 -1.55 10.09 -53.73
C ARG A 276 -1.67 11.54 -53.27
N THR A 277 -2.61 12.26 -53.86
CA THR A 277 -3.00 13.61 -53.40
C THR A 277 -3.62 13.51 -52.01
N GLY A 278 -3.10 14.30 -51.07
CA GLY A 278 -3.50 14.30 -49.67
C GLY A 278 -4.95 14.72 -49.50
N ASP A 279 -5.75 13.83 -48.89
CA ASP A 279 -7.03 14.13 -48.23
C ASP A 279 -7.58 12.87 -47.53
N ARG A 280 -6.77 12.27 -46.63
CA ARG A 280 -7.22 11.16 -45.76
C ARG A 280 -7.13 11.46 -44.26
N HIS A 281 -6.97 12.72 -43.88
CA HIS A 281 -6.93 13.14 -42.47
C HIS A 281 -8.18 13.91 -42.05
N VAL A 282 -9.35 13.52 -42.57
CA VAL A 282 -10.62 13.90 -41.97
C VAL A 282 -10.88 12.91 -40.83
N ALA A 283 -10.68 13.35 -39.58
CA ALA A 283 -11.14 12.59 -38.42
C ALA A 283 -12.64 12.31 -38.59
N PRO A 284 -13.12 11.08 -38.35
CA PRO A 284 -14.54 10.77 -38.49
C PRO A 284 -15.38 11.70 -37.59
N ALA A 285 -16.55 12.10 -38.08
CA ALA A 285 -17.50 12.88 -37.30
C ALA A 285 -17.84 12.12 -36.00
N GLY A 286 -17.51 12.69 -34.84
CA GLY A 286 -17.69 12.06 -33.54
C GLY A 286 -16.41 11.57 -32.84
N ALA A 287 -15.22 11.76 -33.43
CA ALA A 287 -13.97 11.50 -32.70
C ALA A 287 -13.85 12.43 -31.46
N PRO A 288 -13.46 11.90 -30.28
CA PRO A 288 -13.32 12.70 -29.08
C PRO A 288 -12.32 13.85 -29.30
N ALA A 289 -12.51 14.95 -28.58
CA ALA A 289 -11.61 16.10 -28.65
C ALA A 289 -10.15 15.63 -28.47
N LYS A 290 -9.26 16.08 -29.37
CA LYS A 290 -7.83 15.70 -29.35
C LYS A 290 -7.19 15.90 -27.97
N ARG A 291 -7.69 16.87 -27.21
CA ARG A 291 -7.30 17.13 -25.83
C ARG A 291 -8.52 17.28 -24.94
N ASP A 292 -8.60 16.47 -23.89
CA ASP A 292 -9.65 16.50 -22.88
C ASP A 292 -9.11 17.11 -21.57
N ARG A 293 -9.78 18.18 -21.11
CA ARG A 293 -9.50 18.91 -19.86
C ARG A 293 -10.69 18.89 -18.89
N SER A 294 -11.67 18.03 -19.13
CA SER A 294 -12.89 17.93 -18.32
C SER A 294 -12.62 17.50 -16.88
N SER A 295 -11.58 16.70 -16.65
CA SER A 295 -11.16 16.30 -15.31
C SER A 295 -10.39 17.43 -14.62
N ARG A 296 -10.76 17.72 -13.37
CA ARG A 296 -10.03 18.66 -12.51
C ARG A 296 -8.57 18.26 -12.29
N MET A 297 -8.25 16.97 -12.35
CA MET A 297 -6.93 16.44 -11.99
C MET A 297 -6.09 16.02 -13.20
N VAL A 298 -6.71 15.52 -14.26
CA VAL A 298 -5.97 14.90 -15.38
C VAL A 298 -6.27 15.64 -16.69
N ILE A 299 -5.23 15.89 -17.47
CA ILE A 299 -5.30 16.30 -18.87
C ILE A 299 -5.01 15.08 -19.72
N VAL A 300 -5.88 14.80 -20.69
CA VAL A 300 -5.68 13.74 -21.69
C VAL A 300 -5.37 14.39 -23.02
N ASP A 301 -4.30 13.98 -23.67
CA ASP A 301 -3.88 14.43 -25.00
C ASP A 301 -3.66 13.19 -25.88
N SER A 302 -4.63 12.95 -26.76
CA SER A 302 -4.67 11.78 -27.63
C SER A 302 -3.60 11.86 -28.74
N ASP A 303 -3.18 13.06 -29.14
CA ASP A 303 -2.13 13.23 -30.16
C ASP A 303 -0.76 12.72 -29.62
N GLN A 304 -0.53 12.82 -28.31
CA GLN A 304 0.69 12.31 -27.67
C GLN A 304 0.62 10.80 -27.34
N CYS A 305 -0.49 10.12 -27.60
CA CYS A 305 -0.71 8.74 -27.17
C CYS A 305 -0.19 7.72 -28.18
N ILE A 306 0.78 6.90 -27.76
CA ILE A 306 1.34 5.80 -28.58
C ILE A 306 0.55 4.48 -28.45
N LEU A 307 -0.66 4.51 -27.86
CA LEU A 307 -1.51 3.34 -27.63
C LEU A 307 -0.82 2.17 -26.90
N CYS A 308 0.15 2.46 -26.02
CA CYS A 308 0.90 1.44 -25.27
C CYS A 308 0.06 0.67 -24.23
N ALA A 309 -1.15 1.15 -23.94
CA ALA A 309 -2.08 0.62 -22.94
C ALA A 309 -1.51 0.53 -21.50
N ARG A 310 -0.43 1.28 -21.19
CA ARG A 310 0.08 1.36 -19.81
C ARG A 310 -0.93 1.97 -18.85
N CYS A 311 -1.69 2.98 -19.28
CA CYS A 311 -2.78 3.57 -18.50
C CYS A 311 -3.91 2.56 -18.22
N VAL A 312 -4.27 1.73 -19.19
CA VAL A 312 -5.28 0.66 -19.05
C VAL A 312 -4.81 -0.37 -18.01
N ARG A 313 -3.58 -0.87 -18.14
CA ARG A 313 -3.00 -1.81 -17.14
C ARG A 313 -2.87 -1.16 -15.76
N GLY A 314 -2.45 0.11 -15.69
CA GLY A 314 -2.43 0.89 -14.46
C GLY A 314 -3.80 0.95 -13.78
N CYS A 315 -4.84 1.31 -14.53
CA CYS A 315 -6.19 1.40 -13.99
C CYS A 315 -6.76 0.04 -13.55
N ASN A 316 -6.53 -1.00 -14.35
CA ASN A 316 -7.26 -2.27 -14.22
C ASN A 316 -6.49 -3.31 -13.41
N GLN A 317 -5.17 -3.40 -13.59
CA GLN A 317 -4.33 -4.40 -12.94
C GLN A 317 -3.66 -3.87 -11.67
N ILE A 318 -3.34 -2.57 -11.62
CA ILE A 318 -2.68 -1.95 -10.44
C ILE A 318 -3.71 -1.45 -9.43
N LYS A 319 -4.73 -0.72 -9.90
CA LYS A 319 -5.72 -0.09 -9.01
C LYS A 319 -7.05 -0.82 -8.94
N GLY A 320 -7.37 -1.69 -9.89
CA GLY A 320 -8.65 -2.42 -9.92
C GLY A 320 -9.88 -1.52 -10.15
N ASN A 321 -9.72 -0.34 -10.76
CA ASN A 321 -10.84 0.59 -10.97
C ASN A 321 -11.62 0.32 -12.26
N HIS A 322 -11.01 -0.34 -13.25
CA HIS A 322 -11.65 -0.74 -14.52
C HIS A 322 -12.26 0.39 -15.38
N VAL A 323 -11.81 1.64 -15.20
CA VAL A 323 -12.33 2.84 -15.91
C VAL A 323 -11.77 3.02 -17.32
N ILE A 324 -10.52 2.62 -17.57
CA ILE A 324 -9.82 2.95 -18.83
C ILE A 324 -9.82 1.76 -19.79
N GLY A 325 -10.19 2.01 -21.06
CA GLY A 325 -10.22 1.02 -22.13
C GLY A 325 -9.57 1.50 -23.43
N LYS A 326 -9.38 0.57 -24.38
CA LYS A 326 -9.00 0.89 -25.76
C LYS A 326 -10.25 0.80 -26.62
N PHE A 327 -10.58 1.90 -27.30
CA PHE A 327 -11.77 2.03 -28.14
C PHE A 327 -11.39 2.18 -29.61
N GLY A 328 -12.33 1.89 -30.50
CA GLY A 328 -12.13 1.98 -31.95
C GLY A 328 -11.32 0.84 -32.56
N LYS A 329 -11.15 0.88 -33.89
CA LYS A 329 -10.38 -0.09 -34.68
C LYS A 329 -9.48 0.63 -35.68
N GLY A 330 -8.34 0.01 -36.01
CA GLY A 330 -7.38 0.57 -36.97
C GLY A 330 -6.96 1.99 -36.59
N TYR A 331 -7.06 2.93 -37.53
CA TYR A 331 -6.70 4.34 -37.32
C TYR A 331 -7.63 5.10 -36.35
N ALA A 332 -8.82 4.58 -36.04
CA ALA A 332 -9.72 5.18 -35.06
C ALA A 332 -9.43 4.69 -33.62
N SER A 333 -8.37 3.90 -33.41
CA SER A 333 -8.03 3.37 -32.10
C SER A 333 -7.57 4.47 -31.15
N HIS A 334 -8.15 4.57 -29.97
CA HIS A 334 -7.79 5.55 -28.95
C HIS A 334 -8.02 4.99 -27.53
N ILE A 335 -7.59 5.75 -26.53
CA ILE A 335 -7.87 5.47 -25.12
C ILE A 335 -9.14 6.21 -24.74
N GLY A 336 -10.10 5.50 -24.15
CA GLY A 336 -11.37 6.04 -23.68
C GLY A 336 -11.66 5.66 -22.23
N PHE A 337 -12.70 6.27 -21.64
CA PHE A 337 -13.07 6.13 -20.23
C PHE A 337 -14.54 5.67 -20.11
N ASP A 338 -14.82 4.66 -19.29
CA ASP A 338 -16.12 4.00 -19.16
C ASP A 338 -16.76 3.65 -20.52
N LEU A 339 -17.77 4.42 -20.96
CA LEU A 339 -18.45 4.29 -22.25
C LEU A 339 -17.96 5.33 -23.26
N ASP A 340 -16.64 5.56 -23.27
CA ASP A 340 -15.96 6.59 -24.05
C ASP A 340 -16.35 8.03 -23.65
N ASP A 341 -16.69 8.21 -22.36
CA ASP A 341 -16.99 9.50 -21.76
C ASP A 341 -15.71 10.35 -21.60
N PRO A 342 -15.84 11.71 -21.59
CA PRO A 342 -14.75 12.56 -21.13
C PRO A 342 -14.30 12.17 -19.72
N MET A 343 -13.00 12.24 -19.43
CA MET A 343 -12.41 11.79 -18.16
C MET A 343 -13.14 12.37 -16.94
N GLY A 344 -13.51 13.66 -16.96
CA GLY A 344 -14.20 14.31 -15.85
C GLY A 344 -15.64 13.86 -15.62
N LYS A 345 -16.24 13.13 -16.57
CA LYS A 345 -17.59 12.55 -16.48
C LYS A 345 -17.59 11.04 -16.21
N SER A 346 -16.42 10.40 -16.25
CA SER A 346 -16.24 8.99 -15.95
C SER A 346 -16.29 8.70 -14.44
N SER A 347 -16.34 7.42 -14.09
CA SER A 347 -16.21 6.80 -12.77
C SER A 347 -14.80 6.93 -12.16
N CYS A 348 -13.90 7.68 -12.80
CA CYS A 348 -12.53 7.89 -12.35
C CYS A 348 -12.44 8.45 -10.92
N VAL A 349 -11.86 7.64 -10.03
CA VAL A 349 -11.61 8.01 -8.62
C VAL A 349 -10.41 8.96 -8.43
N SER A 350 -9.79 9.44 -9.51
CA SER A 350 -8.69 10.40 -9.46
C SER A 350 -7.45 9.90 -8.67
N CYS A 351 -7.10 8.61 -8.81
CA CYS A 351 -5.96 8.01 -8.13
C CYS A 351 -4.58 8.34 -8.74
N GLY A 352 -4.53 8.89 -9.96
CA GLY A 352 -3.29 9.33 -10.63
C GLY A 352 -2.42 8.24 -11.27
N GLU A 353 -2.73 6.95 -11.08
CA GLU A 353 -1.92 5.84 -11.60
C GLU A 353 -1.72 5.90 -13.13
N CYS A 354 -2.77 6.27 -13.87
CA CYS A 354 -2.73 6.36 -15.33
C CYS A 354 -1.75 7.45 -15.83
N VAL A 355 -1.62 8.55 -15.09
CA VAL A 355 -0.68 9.65 -15.36
C VAL A 355 0.74 9.21 -15.04
N ILE A 356 0.95 8.59 -13.87
CA ILE A 356 2.26 8.06 -13.43
C ILE A 356 2.79 7.02 -14.41
N SER A 357 1.91 6.15 -14.91
CA SER A 357 2.22 5.09 -15.85
C SER A 357 2.36 5.57 -17.31
N CYS A 358 2.01 6.81 -17.65
CA CYS A 358 2.05 7.30 -19.03
C CYS A 358 3.48 7.67 -19.48
N PRO A 359 4.05 7.01 -20.52
CA PRO A 359 5.43 7.26 -20.95
C PRO A 359 5.64 8.51 -21.81
N THR A 360 4.59 9.06 -22.43
CA THR A 360 4.72 10.11 -23.46
C THR A 360 4.25 11.49 -23.04
N GLY A 361 3.45 11.60 -21.98
CA GLY A 361 2.74 12.84 -21.63
C GLY A 361 1.32 12.93 -22.18
N ALA A 362 0.81 11.87 -22.82
CA ALA A 362 -0.60 11.77 -23.20
C ALA A 362 -1.57 11.87 -22.01
N LEU A 363 -1.11 11.52 -20.81
CA LEU A 363 -1.83 11.79 -19.57
C LEU A 363 -0.89 12.57 -18.65
N GLU A 364 -1.32 13.75 -18.21
CA GLU A 364 -0.60 14.66 -17.34
C GLU A 364 -1.50 15.19 -16.22
N PHE A 365 -0.91 15.59 -15.09
CA PHE A 365 -1.66 16.28 -14.05
C PHE A 365 -2.00 17.71 -14.48
N GLN A 366 -3.19 18.18 -14.13
CA GLN A 366 -3.57 19.58 -14.29
C GLN A 366 -2.62 20.46 -13.45
N PRO A 367 -1.97 21.48 -14.05
CA PRO A 367 -1.11 22.40 -13.29
C PRO A 367 -1.85 23.10 -12.15
N ALA A 368 -3.12 23.45 -12.36
CA ALA A 368 -3.98 24.07 -11.34
C ALA A 368 -4.24 23.12 -10.16
N TYR A 369 -4.39 21.81 -10.42
CA TYR A 369 -4.56 20.81 -9.36
C TYR A 369 -3.28 20.65 -8.54
N LEU A 370 -2.13 20.54 -9.20
CA LEU A 370 -0.84 20.46 -8.50
C LEU A 370 -0.57 21.71 -7.66
N ALA A 371 -0.90 22.91 -8.18
CA ALA A 371 -0.76 24.16 -7.45
C ALA A 371 -1.68 24.23 -6.21
N ALA A 372 -2.93 23.79 -6.34
CA ALA A 372 -3.90 23.80 -5.24
C ALA A 372 -3.57 22.80 -4.11
N ASN A 373 -2.84 21.73 -4.42
CA ASN A 373 -2.46 20.68 -3.46
C ASN A 373 -1.04 20.83 -2.91
N ARG A 374 -0.37 21.98 -3.12
CA ARG A 374 0.90 22.26 -2.44
C ARG A 374 0.63 22.52 -0.96
N GLY A 375 1.44 21.91 -0.08
CA GLY A 375 1.38 22.18 1.36
C GLY A 375 1.70 23.64 1.65
N THR A 376 1.08 24.20 2.70
CA THR A 376 1.27 25.60 3.11
C THR A 376 2.52 25.83 3.97
N ASP A 377 3.15 24.76 4.47
CA ASP A 377 4.19 24.85 5.50
C ASP A 377 5.52 24.24 5.03
N GLY A 378 6.51 25.11 4.74
CA GLY A 378 7.92 24.74 4.50
C GLY A 378 8.48 25.12 3.11
N PRO A 379 9.81 25.13 2.96
CA PRO A 379 10.46 25.36 1.66
C PRO A 379 10.18 24.21 0.69
N GLU A 380 9.80 24.55 -0.54
CA GLU A 380 9.52 23.60 -1.62
C GLU A 380 10.80 22.84 -2.02
N VAL A 381 10.72 21.51 -2.15
CA VAL A 381 11.83 20.68 -2.63
C VAL A 381 11.58 20.33 -4.08
N ASP A 382 12.60 20.53 -4.93
CA ASP A 382 12.49 20.17 -6.34
C ASP A 382 12.40 18.65 -6.52
N VAL A 383 11.64 18.19 -7.51
CA VAL A 383 11.49 16.75 -7.81
C VAL A 383 12.84 16.09 -8.07
N ARG A 384 13.79 16.80 -8.71
CA ARG A 384 15.13 16.29 -9.00
C ARG A 384 15.98 16.16 -7.74
N GLU A 385 15.82 17.06 -6.77
CA GLU A 385 16.51 16.99 -5.48
C GLU A 385 16.02 15.78 -4.67
N LEU A 386 14.70 15.52 -4.66
CA LEU A 386 14.16 14.30 -4.06
C LEU A 386 14.69 13.04 -4.76
N LEU A 387 14.69 12.99 -6.09
CA LEU A 387 15.19 11.84 -6.86
C LEU A 387 16.70 11.60 -6.68
N ALA A 388 17.47 12.60 -6.24
CA ALA A 388 18.89 12.45 -5.93
C ALA A 388 19.13 11.69 -4.62
N ILE A 389 18.13 11.62 -3.73
CA ILE A 389 18.20 10.82 -2.51
C ILE A 389 18.15 9.34 -2.91
N PRO A 390 19.13 8.49 -2.51
CA PRO A 390 19.20 7.09 -2.92
C PRO A 390 17.89 6.31 -2.73
N LEU A 391 17.21 6.54 -1.60
CA LEU A 391 15.93 5.92 -1.27
C LEU A 391 14.82 6.21 -2.30
N PHE A 392 14.82 7.39 -2.92
CA PHE A 392 13.76 7.84 -3.83
C PHE A 392 14.15 7.70 -5.31
N SER A 393 15.41 7.35 -5.61
CA SER A 393 15.94 7.27 -6.98
C SER A 393 15.15 6.34 -7.91
N GLY A 394 14.52 5.31 -7.37
CA GLY A 394 13.66 4.36 -8.11
C GLY A 394 12.23 4.84 -8.37
N LEU A 395 11.79 5.94 -7.74
CA LEU A 395 10.40 6.40 -7.82
C LEU A 395 10.10 7.11 -9.16
N PRO A 396 8.90 6.93 -9.73
CA PRO A 396 8.50 7.68 -10.92
C PRO A 396 8.47 9.20 -10.64
N PRO A 397 9.06 10.05 -11.50
CA PRO A 397 9.06 11.50 -11.28
C PRO A 397 7.64 12.09 -11.15
N LYS A 398 6.69 11.59 -11.95
CA LYS A 398 5.28 11.97 -11.88
C LYS A 398 4.62 11.56 -10.56
N PHE A 399 5.08 10.47 -9.93
CA PHE A 399 4.60 10.08 -8.61
C PHE A 399 5.02 11.09 -7.55
N ILE A 400 6.29 11.50 -7.56
CA ILE A 400 6.79 12.54 -6.64
C ILE A 400 6.06 13.86 -6.90
N GLN A 401 5.89 14.25 -8.16
CA GLN A 401 5.14 15.45 -8.54
C GLN A 401 3.71 15.46 -7.98
N PHE A 402 2.99 14.32 -8.08
CA PHE A 402 1.64 14.18 -7.54
C PHE A 402 1.59 14.24 -6.01
N ASN A 403 2.63 13.72 -5.35
CA ASN A 403 2.70 13.60 -3.90
C ASN A 403 3.66 14.61 -3.27
N GLN A 404 3.94 15.76 -3.90
CA GLN A 404 4.91 16.74 -3.39
C GLN A 404 4.58 17.18 -1.96
N SER A 405 3.32 17.38 -1.63
CA SER A 405 2.89 17.74 -0.26
C SER A 405 3.15 16.68 0.80
N ALA A 406 3.44 15.44 0.37
CA ALA A 406 3.79 14.34 1.24
C ALA A 406 5.31 14.23 1.50
N PHE A 407 6.13 15.11 0.91
CA PHE A 407 7.55 15.29 1.22
C PHE A 407 7.76 16.67 1.84
N GLN A 408 8.11 16.73 3.13
CA GLN A 408 8.39 17.99 3.82
C GLN A 408 9.86 18.04 4.24
N LEU A 409 10.60 19.00 3.70
CA LEU A 409 11.98 19.22 4.13
C LEU A 409 12.01 19.96 5.46
N ARG A 410 12.65 19.36 6.45
CA ARG A 410 12.82 19.94 7.78
C ARG A 410 14.30 20.12 8.09
N LYS A 411 14.66 21.35 8.47
CA LYS A 411 15.95 21.65 9.09
C LYS A 411 15.77 21.57 10.59
N VAL A 412 16.62 20.79 11.25
CA VAL A 412 16.55 20.48 12.67
C VAL A 412 17.78 21.06 13.34
N ALA A 413 17.60 21.88 14.37
CA ALA A 413 18.72 22.48 15.10
C ALA A 413 19.41 21.44 16.01
N ALA A 414 20.68 21.67 16.33
CA ALA A 414 21.38 20.85 17.33
C ALA A 414 20.64 20.86 18.68
N GLY A 415 20.40 19.69 19.26
CA GLY A 415 19.63 19.50 20.49
C GLY A 415 18.11 19.49 20.31
N GLU A 416 17.60 19.76 19.10
CA GLU A 416 16.16 19.71 18.82
C GLU A 416 15.67 18.26 18.73
N VAL A 417 14.48 18.02 19.26
CA VAL A 417 13.87 16.69 19.32
C VAL A 417 13.06 16.47 18.04
N LEU A 418 13.41 15.43 17.29
CA LEU A 418 12.71 15.05 16.07
C LEU A 418 11.38 14.34 16.36
N CYS A 419 11.40 13.41 17.33
CA CYS A 419 10.22 12.76 17.89
C CYS A 419 10.51 12.19 19.29
N ARG A 420 9.48 11.93 20.08
CA ARG A 420 9.58 11.36 21.43
C ARG A 420 8.96 9.97 21.50
N GLU A 421 9.54 9.14 22.35
CA GLU A 421 8.97 7.85 22.70
C GLU A 421 7.52 8.01 23.19
N GLY A 422 6.61 7.16 22.68
CA GLY A 422 5.18 7.21 22.98
C GLY A 422 4.38 8.16 22.08
N GLU A 423 5.01 9.06 21.32
CA GLU A 423 4.28 9.92 20.39
C GLU A 423 3.63 9.09 19.28
N GLN A 424 2.39 9.40 18.91
CA GLN A 424 1.80 8.84 17.71
C GLN A 424 2.29 9.63 16.49
N GLY A 425 2.45 8.97 15.35
CA GLY A 425 2.85 9.65 14.12
C GLY A 425 2.54 8.83 12.88
N SER A 426 2.05 9.50 11.83
CA SER A 426 1.80 8.89 10.53
C SER A 426 2.87 9.22 9.49
N THR A 427 4.00 9.76 9.94
CA THR A 427 5.13 10.14 9.11
C THR A 427 6.40 9.38 9.49
N ALA A 428 7.30 9.22 8.53
CA ALA A 428 8.66 8.74 8.73
C ALA A 428 9.66 9.83 8.31
N PHE A 429 10.88 9.77 8.82
CA PHE A 429 11.91 10.77 8.57
C PHE A 429 13.05 10.13 7.79
N VAL A 430 13.36 10.66 6.62
CA VAL A 430 14.52 10.24 5.82
C VAL A 430 15.66 11.20 6.12
N ILE A 431 16.78 10.68 6.64
CA ILE A 431 17.94 11.48 7.00
C ILE A 431 18.71 11.82 5.72
N VAL A 432 18.79 13.12 5.40
CA VAL A 432 19.57 13.61 4.26
C VAL A 432 20.98 13.95 4.70
N ASP A 433 21.12 14.63 5.83
CA ASP A 433 22.39 15.08 6.39
C ASP A 433 22.32 15.25 7.91
N GLY A 434 23.47 15.15 8.57
CA GLY A 434 23.66 15.34 10.00
C GLY A 434 23.50 14.07 10.85
N ARG A 435 23.63 14.21 12.17
CA ARG A 435 23.64 13.11 13.15
C ARG A 435 22.51 13.23 14.17
N PHE A 436 22.00 12.08 14.60
CA PHE A 436 20.95 11.96 15.61
C PHE A 436 21.34 10.97 16.70
N GLU A 437 20.85 11.21 17.92
CA GLU A 437 20.97 10.31 19.06
C GLU A 437 19.59 9.75 19.40
N VAL A 438 19.48 8.43 19.49
CA VAL A 438 18.26 7.71 19.87
C VAL A 438 18.39 7.25 21.31
N SER A 439 17.38 7.57 22.11
CA SER A 439 17.29 7.16 23.52
C SER A 439 15.98 6.45 23.81
N LEU A 440 16.09 5.34 24.56
CA LEU A 440 14.96 4.55 25.07
C LEU A 440 14.81 4.84 26.56
N LYS A 441 13.65 5.30 27.03
CA LYS A 441 13.42 5.43 28.47
C LYS A 441 13.23 4.05 29.07
N SER A 442 14.18 3.62 29.90
CA SER A 442 13.96 2.51 30.82
C SER A 442 12.77 2.86 31.73
N ARG A 443 11.76 1.97 31.79
CA ARG A 443 10.68 2.05 32.79
C ARG A 443 11.25 1.76 34.19
N GLY A 444 11.94 2.74 34.76
CA GLY A 444 12.30 2.77 36.16
C GLY A 444 11.08 3.13 37.02
N ARG A 445 10.66 2.20 37.88
CA ARG A 445 9.76 2.51 39.00
C ARG A 445 10.38 3.67 39.77
N ALA A 446 9.68 4.81 39.85
CA ALA A 446 10.12 5.93 40.67
C ALA A 446 10.37 5.44 42.10
N GLU A 447 11.64 5.35 42.50
CA GLU A 447 11.99 5.25 43.91
C GLU A 447 11.52 6.54 44.56
N SER A 448 10.45 6.45 45.33
CA SER A 448 10.12 7.50 46.28
C SER A 448 11.29 7.61 47.24
N ARG A 449 12.19 8.57 46.99
CA ARG A 449 13.16 9.02 47.98
C ARG A 449 12.34 9.56 49.15
N ARG A 450 12.09 8.71 50.14
CA ARG A 450 11.68 9.13 51.48
C ARG A 450 12.81 9.98 52.04
N ARG A 451 12.77 11.29 51.79
CA ARG A 451 13.45 12.26 52.63
C ARG A 451 12.63 12.37 53.92
N SER A 452 13.12 11.73 54.97
CA SER A 452 12.74 12.06 56.33
C SER A 452 13.19 13.49 56.65
N GLY A 453 12.37 14.25 57.39
CA GLY A 453 12.81 15.51 58.00
C GLY A 453 11.82 16.67 57.90
N PHE A 454 11.06 16.85 58.98
CA PHE A 454 10.66 18.09 59.68
C PHE A 454 9.98 19.27 58.94
N TRP A 455 10.07 19.41 57.62
CA TRP A 455 9.59 20.60 56.88
C TRP A 455 8.10 20.57 56.48
N ARG A 456 7.32 19.63 57.03
CA ARG A 456 5.93 19.39 56.59
C ARG A 456 4.87 20.30 57.23
N PHE A 457 5.26 21.34 57.97
CA PHE A 457 4.33 22.19 58.72
C PHE A 457 4.00 23.53 58.05
N TRP A 458 4.78 24.02 57.07
CA TRP A 458 4.66 25.40 56.60
C TRP A 458 4.08 25.64 55.20
N GLU A 459 3.72 24.59 54.44
CA GLU A 459 3.08 24.76 53.13
C GLU A 459 1.77 23.98 53.07
N ARG A 460 0.77 24.48 53.79
CA ARG A 460 -0.62 24.04 53.70
C ARG A 460 -1.52 25.25 53.54
N ARG A 461 -1.52 25.83 52.34
CA ARG A 461 -2.63 26.67 51.84
C ARG A 461 -2.50 26.87 50.33
N GLY A 462 -3.33 26.14 49.57
CA GLY A 462 -3.52 26.40 48.15
C GLY A 462 -3.90 25.16 47.35
N GLN A 463 -5.20 24.96 47.17
CA GLN A 463 -5.85 24.36 46.00
C GLN A 463 -5.83 22.82 45.78
N GLN A 464 -6.98 22.24 46.14
CA GLN A 464 -7.91 21.49 45.28
C GLN A 464 -7.41 20.21 44.61
N GLU A 465 -7.90 19.08 45.15
CA GLU A 465 -7.72 17.72 44.66
C GLU A 465 -8.57 17.47 43.40
N ASP A 466 -7.91 17.17 42.27
CA ASP A 466 -8.52 16.43 41.16
C ASP A 466 -8.02 14.97 41.22
N GLY A 467 -8.88 14.11 41.76
CA GLY A 467 -8.70 12.67 41.72
C GLY A 467 -9.08 12.14 40.33
N ASN A 468 -8.10 11.92 39.46
CA ASN A 468 -8.29 11.14 38.23
C ASN A 468 -7.46 9.86 38.31
N ALA A 469 -8.13 8.78 38.69
CA ALA A 469 -7.59 7.43 38.71
C ALA A 469 -7.34 6.97 37.25
N THR A 470 -6.09 7.11 36.81
CA THR A 470 -5.63 6.61 35.52
C THR A 470 -5.61 5.07 35.54
N ALA A 471 -6.51 4.45 34.78
CA ALA A 471 -6.42 3.04 34.44
C ALA A 471 -5.17 2.84 33.56
N ARG A 472 -4.09 2.36 34.20
CA ARG A 472 -2.81 2.07 33.54
C ARG A 472 -2.96 0.80 32.72
N ILE A 473 -2.79 0.91 31.41
CA ILE A 473 -2.66 -0.23 30.51
C ILE A 473 -1.44 -1.04 30.96
N GLN A 474 -1.68 -2.27 31.40
CA GLN A 474 -0.64 -3.24 31.71
C GLN A 474 -0.07 -3.76 30.40
N ASP A 475 1.12 -3.28 30.02
CA ASP A 475 1.94 -3.99 29.05
C ASP A 475 2.46 -5.27 29.72
N LEU A 476 1.89 -6.40 29.28
CA LEU A 476 2.47 -7.73 29.51
C LEU A 476 3.73 -7.86 28.66
N ASN A 477 4.84 -7.38 29.22
CA ASN A 477 6.13 -8.07 29.27
C ASN A 477 7.14 -7.10 29.91
N GLY A 478 7.34 -7.29 31.22
CA GLY A 478 8.22 -6.49 32.05
C GLY A 478 9.70 -6.73 31.75
N THR A 479 10.16 -6.34 30.56
CA THR A 479 11.59 -6.33 30.26
C THR A 479 12.19 -5.04 30.80
N LYS A 480 13.04 -5.15 31.83
CA LYS A 480 13.95 -4.07 32.21
C LYS A 480 14.99 -3.92 31.10
N LEU A 481 14.83 -2.90 30.26
CA LEU A 481 15.93 -2.41 29.43
C LEU A 481 16.90 -1.64 30.33
N GLY A 482 18.19 -1.93 30.22
CA GLY A 482 19.27 -1.28 30.96
C GLY A 482 19.32 0.24 30.73
N GLU A 483 19.99 0.96 31.64
CA GLU A 483 20.11 2.41 31.62
C GLU A 483 20.71 2.93 30.30
N ASN A 484 20.02 3.90 29.67
CA ASN A 484 20.52 4.81 28.62
C ASN A 484 21.34 4.16 27.48
N VAL A 485 20.74 3.25 26.73
CA VAL A 485 21.28 2.91 25.41
C VAL A 485 21.12 4.12 24.50
N ARG A 486 22.24 4.77 24.16
CA ARG A 486 22.33 5.87 23.19
C ARG A 486 22.85 5.30 21.88
N ILE A 487 22.01 5.29 20.86
CA ILE A 487 22.38 4.82 19.53
C ILE A 487 22.55 6.05 18.64
N GLU A 488 23.74 6.20 18.07
CA GLU A 488 24.00 7.26 17.09
C GLU A 488 23.46 6.81 15.72
N ILE A 489 22.70 7.69 15.08
CA ILE A 489 22.09 7.49 13.77
C ILE A 489 22.67 8.53 12.80
N THR A 490 23.03 8.07 11.61
CA THR A 490 23.70 8.83 10.56
C THR A 490 22.89 8.74 9.25
N PRO A 491 23.25 9.49 8.19
CA PRO A 491 22.60 9.34 6.88
C PRO A 491 22.72 7.92 6.29
N ALA A 492 23.64 7.09 6.80
CA ALA A 492 23.77 5.68 6.42
C ALA A 492 22.61 4.80 6.92
N ASP A 493 21.89 5.22 7.97
CA ASP A 493 20.73 4.51 8.53
C ASP A 493 19.41 4.89 7.82
N VAL A 494 19.47 5.92 6.96
CA VAL A 494 18.50 6.36 5.95
C VAL A 494 17.12 6.78 6.46
N ILE A 495 16.42 5.98 7.25
CA ILE A 495 15.02 6.22 7.63
C ILE A 495 14.77 5.95 9.12
N LEU A 496 13.96 6.81 9.74
CA LEU A 496 13.51 6.71 11.13
C LEU A 496 11.99 6.82 11.23
N GLY A 497 11.40 6.06 12.14
CA GLY A 497 9.97 6.17 12.44
C GLY A 497 9.05 5.54 11.39
N GLU A 498 9.64 4.75 10.49
CA GLU A 498 8.98 3.89 9.53
C GLU A 498 8.00 2.92 10.20
N MET A 499 8.37 2.38 11.37
CA MET A 499 7.53 1.43 12.10
C MET A 499 6.23 2.08 12.58
N THR A 500 6.32 3.27 13.17
CA THR A 500 5.16 4.05 13.60
C THR A 500 4.29 4.42 12.41
N CYS A 501 4.91 4.85 11.32
CA CYS A 501 4.23 5.23 10.09
C CYS A 501 3.48 4.07 9.42
N LEU A 502 4.05 2.86 9.40
CA LEU A 502 3.48 1.68 8.75
C LEU A 502 2.49 0.92 9.64
N ASN A 503 2.79 0.83 10.93
CA ASN A 503 2.04 -0.01 11.86
C ASN A 503 1.05 0.77 12.75
N ASN A 504 1.04 2.10 12.68
CA ASN A 504 0.29 2.98 13.61
C ASN A 504 0.63 2.71 15.09
N TYR A 505 1.87 2.29 15.37
CA TYR A 505 2.36 2.18 16.74
C TYR A 505 2.95 3.51 17.20
N PRO A 506 2.86 3.87 18.49
CA PRO A 506 3.60 5.00 19.02
C PRO A 506 5.11 4.85 18.77
N ARG A 507 5.82 5.97 18.68
CA ARG A 507 7.28 6.01 18.50
C ARG A 507 7.95 5.18 19.59
N SER A 508 8.82 4.27 19.18
CA SER A 508 9.51 3.34 20.09
C SER A 508 10.64 4.00 20.88
N ALA A 509 11.12 5.17 20.45
CA ALA A 509 12.25 5.86 21.05
C ALA A 509 12.15 7.38 20.88
N THR A 510 12.93 8.11 21.68
CA THR A 510 13.13 9.55 21.52
C THR A 510 14.36 9.80 20.65
N VAL A 511 14.21 10.65 19.64
CA VAL A 511 15.27 10.99 18.68
C VAL A 511 15.62 12.48 18.79
N VAL A 512 16.89 12.78 18.99
CA VAL A 512 17.41 14.15 19.15
C VAL A 512 18.53 14.43 18.15
N ALA A 513 18.53 15.58 17.50
CA ALA A 513 19.62 15.97 16.62
C ALA A 513 20.87 16.31 17.44
N VAL A 514 22.01 15.73 17.09
CA VAL A 514 23.30 16.01 17.76
C VAL A 514 23.91 17.30 17.20
N GLU A 515 23.69 17.55 15.92
CA GLU A 515 24.18 18.72 15.19
C GLU A 515 23.06 19.29 14.31
N PRO A 516 23.26 20.46 13.66
CA PRO A 516 22.29 20.94 12.67
C PRO A 516 22.14 19.91 11.55
N SER A 517 20.92 19.38 11.39
CA SER A 517 20.64 18.24 10.52
C SER A 517 19.49 18.55 9.56
N THR A 518 19.40 17.80 8.46
CA THR A 518 18.32 17.91 7.47
C THR A 518 17.62 16.57 7.29
N VAL A 519 16.30 16.57 7.39
CA VAL A 519 15.46 15.39 7.19
C VAL A 519 14.34 15.69 6.20
N VAL A 520 13.93 14.67 5.45
CA VAL A 520 12.68 14.70 4.67
C VAL A 520 11.64 13.90 5.44
N GLU A 521 10.63 14.59 5.94
CA GLU A 521 9.46 13.96 6.54
C GLU A 521 8.52 13.48 5.43
N ILE A 522 8.22 12.18 5.42
CA ILE A 522 7.37 11.52 4.44
C ILE A 522 6.12 10.93 5.09
N ARG A 523 4.98 11.05 4.42
CA ARG A 523 3.72 10.44 4.88
C ARG A 523 3.65 8.94 4.58
N ARG A 524 2.78 8.23 5.32
CA ARG A 524 2.51 6.79 5.17
C ARG A 524 2.29 6.33 3.73
N ASN A 525 1.46 7.02 2.96
CA ASN A 525 1.17 6.67 1.57
C ASN A 525 2.44 6.62 0.71
N VAL A 526 3.38 7.55 0.93
CA VAL A 526 4.68 7.58 0.23
C VAL A 526 5.55 6.43 0.69
N LEU A 527 5.63 6.17 1.99
CA LEU A 527 6.44 5.08 2.53
C LEU A 527 5.97 3.69 2.05
N TYR A 528 4.67 3.45 1.97
CA TYR A 528 4.13 2.23 1.38
C TYR A 528 4.58 2.05 -0.08
N MET A 529 4.58 3.13 -0.86
CA MET A 529 5.02 3.10 -2.26
C MET A 529 6.52 2.90 -2.41
N ILE A 530 7.33 3.48 -1.53
CA ILE A 530 8.78 3.26 -1.47
C ILE A 530 9.08 1.78 -1.22
N ARG A 531 8.42 1.15 -0.24
CA ARG A 531 8.63 -0.28 0.06
C ARG A 531 8.19 -1.22 -1.06
N ARG A 532 7.25 -0.77 -1.91
CA ARG A 532 6.78 -1.52 -3.08
C ARG A 532 7.66 -1.33 -4.32
N ASN A 533 8.51 -0.30 -4.35
CA ASN A 533 9.45 -0.10 -5.43
C ASN A 533 10.70 -0.97 -5.18
N GLU A 534 11.05 -1.81 -6.14
CA GLU A 534 12.15 -2.78 -5.99
C GLU A 534 13.49 -2.11 -5.66
N VAL A 535 13.86 -1.05 -6.36
CA VAL A 535 15.11 -0.30 -6.13
C VAL A 535 15.13 0.28 -4.71
N SER A 536 14.05 0.93 -4.30
CA SER A 536 13.91 1.49 -2.95
C SER A 536 13.87 0.41 -1.86
N ARG A 537 13.20 -0.72 -2.11
CA ARG A 537 13.10 -1.87 -1.20
C ARG A 537 14.46 -2.53 -1.00
N GLU A 538 15.19 -2.82 -2.08
CA GLU A 538 16.54 -3.39 -2.00
C GLU A 538 17.51 -2.45 -1.28
N PHE A 539 17.38 -1.14 -1.50
CA PHE A 539 18.17 -0.14 -0.78
C PHE A 539 17.88 -0.17 0.72
N LEU A 540 16.59 -0.16 1.10
CA LEU A 540 16.17 -0.31 2.50
C LEU A 540 16.70 -1.62 3.08
N ASP A 541 16.47 -2.76 2.43
CA ASP A 541 16.89 -4.09 2.89
C ASP A 541 18.41 -4.17 3.11
N ARG A 542 19.20 -3.57 2.21
CA ARG A 542 20.67 -3.50 2.33
C ARG A 542 21.10 -2.64 3.52
N VAL A 543 20.54 -1.45 3.65
CA VAL A 543 20.80 -0.54 4.78
C VAL A 543 20.42 -1.22 6.11
N TYR A 544 19.29 -1.92 6.15
CA TYR A 544 18.89 -2.71 7.32
C TYR A 544 19.89 -3.83 7.65
N ARG A 545 20.41 -4.56 6.65
CA ARG A 545 21.39 -5.65 6.85
C ARG A 545 22.76 -5.16 7.32
N ASP A 546 23.22 -4.02 6.82
CA ASP A 546 24.59 -3.56 7.02
C ASP A 546 24.85 -2.93 8.40
N ARG A 547 23.85 -2.37 9.09
CA ARG A 547 24.04 -1.76 10.44
C ARG A 547 22.89 -1.96 11.45
N SER A 548 21.64 -2.01 11.00
CA SER A 548 20.47 -1.96 11.90
C SER A 548 20.05 -3.33 12.47
N LEU A 549 20.25 -4.40 11.71
CA LEU A 549 19.75 -5.73 12.07
C LEU A 549 20.33 -6.25 13.40
N GLN A 550 21.60 -6.00 13.70
CA GLN A 550 22.22 -6.51 14.93
C GLN A 550 21.61 -5.87 16.19
N GLY A 551 21.46 -4.54 16.21
CA GLY A 551 20.83 -3.84 17.34
C GLY A 551 19.35 -4.20 17.49
N GLN A 552 18.63 -4.34 16.38
CA GLN A 552 17.23 -4.81 16.39
C GLN A 552 17.12 -6.26 16.90
N LEU A 553 17.96 -7.18 16.40
CA LEU A 553 17.97 -8.58 16.83
C LEU A 553 18.23 -8.68 18.34
N ALA A 554 19.22 -7.98 18.87
CA ALA A 554 19.56 -8.00 20.29
C ALA A 554 18.40 -7.53 21.21
N SER A 555 17.51 -6.70 20.67
CA SER A 555 16.32 -6.21 21.39
C SER A 555 15.11 -7.15 21.33
N LEU A 556 15.15 -8.23 20.54
CA LEU A 556 13.99 -9.08 20.31
C LEU A 556 13.55 -9.85 21.57
N PRO A 557 12.23 -10.02 21.78
CA PRO A 557 11.69 -10.81 22.88
C PRO A 557 12.15 -12.26 22.91
N ILE A 558 12.53 -12.83 21.75
CA ILE A 558 13.08 -14.19 21.67
C ILE A 558 14.37 -14.37 22.50
N PHE A 559 15.06 -13.28 22.85
CA PHE A 559 16.27 -13.30 23.69
C PHE A 559 15.99 -13.01 25.17
N GLU A 560 14.73 -13.12 25.60
CA GLU A 560 14.39 -13.06 27.02
C GLU A 560 15.17 -14.14 27.80
N GLY A 561 15.75 -13.75 28.94
CA GLY A 561 16.63 -14.60 29.75
C GLY A 561 18.14 -14.42 29.50
N LEU A 562 18.54 -13.70 28.44
CA LEU A 562 19.94 -13.34 28.19
C LEU A 562 20.32 -11.96 28.75
N ASN A 563 21.57 -11.84 29.20
CA ASN A 563 22.18 -10.55 29.50
C ASN A 563 22.62 -9.81 28.22
N ASP A 564 23.00 -8.53 28.32
CA ASP A 564 23.27 -7.68 27.16
C ASP A 564 24.42 -8.20 26.26
N ASP A 565 25.49 -8.72 26.84
CA ASP A 565 26.61 -9.31 26.09
C ASP A 565 26.19 -10.58 25.34
N GLN A 566 25.43 -11.46 26.00
CA GLN A 566 24.86 -12.66 25.39
C GLN A 566 23.86 -12.33 24.29
N ARG A 567 23.02 -11.30 24.47
CA ARG A 567 22.10 -10.80 23.44
C ARG A 567 22.87 -10.35 22.21
N GLN A 568 23.98 -9.64 22.40
CA GLN A 568 24.82 -9.17 21.30
C GLN A 568 25.46 -10.35 20.54
N GLN A 569 25.96 -11.35 21.25
CA GLN A 569 26.55 -12.56 20.65
C GLN A 569 25.50 -13.40 19.90
N ALA A 570 24.29 -13.53 20.46
CA ALA A 570 23.17 -14.20 19.81
C ALA A 570 22.71 -13.47 18.54
N ALA A 571 22.62 -12.13 18.60
CA ALA A 571 22.30 -11.29 17.46
C ALA A 571 23.36 -11.39 16.35
N GLU A 572 24.64 -11.37 16.70
CA GLU A 572 25.75 -11.54 15.76
C GLU A 572 25.69 -12.90 15.05
N TYR A 573 25.41 -13.98 15.81
CA TYR A 573 25.27 -15.31 15.23
C TYR A 573 24.13 -15.39 14.20
N LEU A 574 22.99 -14.76 14.49
CA LEU A 574 21.82 -14.77 13.61
C LEU A 574 21.92 -13.82 12.42
N ARG A 575 22.76 -12.77 12.49
CA ARG A 575 22.84 -11.68 11.52
C ARG A 575 22.89 -12.15 10.06
N GLU A 576 23.70 -13.14 9.73
CA GLU A 576 23.87 -13.67 8.36
C GLU A 576 23.02 -14.92 8.07
N ARG A 577 22.26 -15.41 9.06
CA ARG A 577 21.56 -16.70 9.01
C ARG A 577 20.04 -16.57 8.96
N VAL A 578 19.52 -15.37 9.19
CA VAL A 578 18.09 -15.11 9.11
C VAL A 578 17.64 -14.82 7.68
N GLY A 579 16.47 -15.34 7.31
CA GLY A 579 15.77 -14.96 6.08
C GLY A 579 14.83 -13.80 6.36
N LEU A 580 14.75 -12.83 5.44
CA LEU A 580 13.68 -11.83 5.44
C LEU A 580 12.59 -12.29 4.48
N ILE A 581 11.35 -12.39 4.96
CA ILE A 581 10.21 -12.88 4.19
C ILE A 581 9.13 -11.81 4.20
N SER A 582 8.59 -11.50 3.02
CA SER A 582 7.41 -10.67 2.85
C SER A 582 6.23 -11.57 2.47
N VAL A 583 5.08 -11.35 3.11
CA VAL A 583 3.85 -12.15 2.97
C VAL A 583 2.68 -11.20 2.70
N GLU A 584 1.91 -11.47 1.66
CA GLU A 584 0.80 -10.59 1.26
C GLU A 584 -0.48 -10.86 2.09
N PRO A 585 -1.41 -9.88 2.20
CA PRO A 585 -2.68 -10.08 2.89
C PRO A 585 -3.44 -11.33 2.38
N GLY A 586 -3.92 -12.15 3.32
CA GLY A 586 -4.65 -13.39 3.05
C GLY A 586 -3.76 -14.61 2.80
N GLN A 587 -2.45 -14.43 2.55
CA GLN A 587 -1.54 -15.55 2.31
C GLN A 587 -1.25 -16.32 3.60
N THR A 588 -1.36 -17.65 3.54
CA THR A 588 -0.98 -18.53 4.65
C THR A 588 0.54 -18.68 4.74
N ILE A 589 1.08 -18.50 5.94
CA ILE A 589 2.51 -18.64 6.26
C ILE A 589 2.84 -20.13 6.46
N PHE A 590 2.06 -20.81 7.30
CA PHE A 590 2.04 -22.27 7.47
C PHE A 590 0.70 -22.72 8.05
N ARG A 591 0.32 -23.98 7.83
CA ARG A 591 -0.94 -24.55 8.32
C ARG A 591 -0.74 -25.38 9.59
N GLN A 592 -1.81 -25.47 10.36
CA GLN A 592 -1.91 -26.44 11.45
C GLN A 592 -1.55 -27.84 10.93
N ASP A 593 -0.88 -28.61 11.79
CA ASP A 593 -0.41 -29.96 11.53
C ASP A 593 0.66 -30.07 10.44
N GLU A 594 1.10 -29.00 9.77
CA GLU A 594 2.29 -29.07 8.91
C GLU A 594 3.56 -29.26 9.77
N PRO A 595 4.60 -29.94 9.25
CA PRO A 595 5.85 -30.14 9.97
C PRO A 595 6.55 -28.80 10.21
N ALA A 596 6.95 -28.53 11.45
CA ALA A 596 7.61 -27.29 11.81
C ALA A 596 9.10 -27.31 11.42
N ASP A 597 9.52 -26.30 10.67
CA ASP A 597 10.87 -26.19 10.11
C ASP A 597 11.57 -24.86 10.43
N ALA A 598 10.87 -23.88 11.02
CA ALA A 598 11.39 -22.55 11.30
C ALA A 598 10.60 -21.83 12.42
N VAL A 599 11.24 -20.82 13.01
CA VAL A 599 10.61 -19.80 13.86
C VAL A 599 10.53 -18.51 13.08
N TYR A 600 9.42 -17.79 13.25
CA TYR A 600 9.18 -16.52 12.57
C TYR A 600 9.06 -15.41 13.61
N ILE A 601 9.72 -14.29 13.38
CA ILE A 601 9.54 -13.06 14.16
C ILE A 601 8.79 -12.08 13.27
N ASN A 602 7.64 -11.60 13.75
CA ASN A 602 6.86 -10.60 13.06
C ASN A 602 7.55 -9.23 13.19
N ARG A 603 8.03 -8.64 12.09
CA ARG A 603 8.57 -7.26 12.09
C ARG A 603 7.50 -6.23 11.77
N LEU A 604 6.56 -6.58 10.91
CA LEU A 604 5.61 -5.66 10.32
C LEU A 604 4.32 -6.40 9.94
N GLY A 605 3.18 -5.72 10.07
CA GLY A 605 1.89 -6.30 9.75
C GLY A 605 1.35 -7.23 10.85
N PHE A 606 0.16 -7.78 10.63
CA PHE A 606 -0.51 -8.66 11.58
C PHE A 606 -0.64 -10.06 11.02
N VAL A 607 -0.32 -11.05 11.86
CA VAL A 607 -0.54 -12.45 11.51
C VAL A 607 -1.74 -12.96 12.30
N LYS A 608 -2.75 -13.44 11.60
CA LYS A 608 -3.91 -14.11 12.18
C LYS A 608 -3.54 -15.55 12.52
N THR A 609 -3.83 -15.97 13.75
CA THR A 609 -3.66 -17.36 14.19
C THR A 609 -5.01 -18.05 14.26
N THR A 610 -5.17 -19.12 13.50
CA THR A 610 -6.39 -19.93 13.46
C THR A 610 -6.12 -21.39 13.82
N GLN A 611 -7.07 -22.04 14.48
CA GLN A 611 -7.00 -23.46 14.77
C GLN A 611 -8.29 -24.14 14.33
N ARG A 612 -8.13 -25.29 13.68
CA ARG A 612 -9.23 -26.10 13.19
C ARG A 612 -9.67 -27.10 14.26
N PHE A 613 -10.95 -27.05 14.60
CA PHE A 613 -11.62 -27.96 15.52
C PHE A 613 -12.68 -28.75 14.75
N GLY A 614 -12.30 -29.89 14.18
CA GLY A 614 -13.21 -30.69 13.35
C GLY A 614 -13.46 -30.02 11.99
N VAL A 615 -14.68 -29.49 11.79
CA VAL A 615 -15.12 -28.83 10.55
C VAL A 615 -15.04 -27.29 10.65
N SER A 616 -15.00 -26.74 11.86
CA SER A 616 -14.90 -25.29 12.08
C SER A 616 -13.45 -24.84 12.26
N GLU A 617 -13.14 -23.65 11.74
CA GLU A 617 -11.86 -22.96 11.93
C GLU A 617 -12.10 -21.73 12.81
N ARG A 618 -11.33 -21.61 13.90
CA ARG A 618 -11.51 -20.54 14.90
C ARG A 618 -10.28 -19.66 15.01
N VAL A 619 -10.49 -18.37 15.27
CA VAL A 619 -9.40 -17.41 15.48
C VAL A 619 -8.95 -17.47 16.94
N LEU A 620 -7.70 -17.91 17.17
CA LEU A 620 -7.11 -17.96 18.51
C LEU A 620 -6.57 -16.59 18.96
N GLY A 621 -6.19 -15.76 18.00
CA GLY A 621 -5.62 -14.44 18.26
C GLY A 621 -4.84 -13.93 17.07
N TYR A 622 -4.00 -12.94 17.35
CA TYR A 622 -3.15 -12.29 16.36
C TYR A 622 -1.74 -12.16 16.93
N VAL A 623 -0.74 -12.28 16.06
CA VAL A 623 0.65 -11.97 16.38
C VAL A 623 0.94 -10.58 15.85
N SER A 624 1.22 -9.65 16.77
CA SER A 624 1.64 -8.29 16.46
C SER A 624 3.15 -8.21 16.18
N PRO A 625 3.62 -7.13 15.53
CA PRO A 625 5.04 -6.84 15.37
C PRO A 625 5.83 -6.88 16.68
N GLY A 626 7.06 -7.35 16.61
CA GLY A 626 7.95 -7.60 17.75
C GLY A 626 7.82 -8.99 18.36
N ASN A 627 6.68 -9.67 18.17
CA ASN A 627 6.47 -11.03 18.70
C ASN A 627 6.93 -12.11 17.73
N TYR A 628 7.16 -13.31 18.24
CA TYR A 628 7.55 -14.48 17.46
C TYR A 628 6.50 -15.59 17.54
N PHE A 629 6.54 -16.50 16.58
CA PHE A 629 5.63 -17.65 16.49
C PHE A 629 6.28 -18.82 15.73
N GLY A 630 5.70 -20.02 15.88
CA GLY A 630 6.15 -21.26 15.25
C GLY A 630 7.12 -22.09 16.09
N GLU A 631 7.58 -21.56 17.22
CA GLU A 631 8.49 -22.21 18.16
C GLU A 631 7.89 -23.48 18.78
N VAL A 632 6.58 -23.54 18.98
CA VAL A 632 5.89 -24.67 19.62
C VAL A 632 6.19 -25.99 18.89
N GLY A 633 6.15 -25.97 17.56
CA GLY A 633 6.45 -27.14 16.75
C GLY A 633 7.89 -27.61 16.91
N LEU A 634 8.86 -26.70 16.92
CA LEU A 634 10.27 -27.05 17.10
C LEU A 634 10.59 -27.50 18.54
N LEU A 635 10.04 -26.82 19.56
CA LEU A 635 10.26 -27.19 20.96
C LEU A 635 9.65 -28.55 21.28
N THR A 636 8.44 -28.84 20.79
CA THR A 636 7.82 -30.17 20.98
C THR A 636 8.56 -31.26 20.22
N LYS A 637 9.22 -30.94 19.10
CA LYS A 637 10.12 -31.87 18.40
C LYS A 637 11.33 -32.26 19.26
N SER A 638 11.94 -31.28 19.92
CA SER A 638 13.18 -31.47 20.68
C SER A 638 12.96 -32.01 22.10
N LEU A 639 11.90 -31.57 22.78
CA LEU A 639 11.65 -31.86 24.19
C LEU A 639 10.48 -32.84 24.42
N GLY A 640 9.71 -33.14 23.37
CA GLY A 640 8.41 -33.79 23.51
C GLY A 640 7.36 -32.83 24.07
N VAL A 641 6.08 -33.20 23.91
CA VAL A 641 4.95 -32.38 24.39
C VAL A 641 4.95 -32.27 25.92
N ASP A 642 5.28 -33.36 26.61
CA ASP A 642 5.35 -33.40 28.08
C ASP A 642 6.49 -32.53 28.63
N GLY A 643 7.62 -32.46 27.89
CA GLY A 643 8.74 -31.59 28.23
C GLY A 643 8.42 -30.09 28.13
N VAL A 644 7.50 -29.71 27.23
CA VAL A 644 7.03 -28.32 27.09
C VAL A 644 5.96 -27.96 28.13
N LEU A 645 5.08 -28.91 28.48
CA LEU A 645 4.00 -28.69 29.44
C LEU A 645 4.45 -28.78 30.91
N GLY A 646 5.56 -29.47 31.18
CA GLY A 646 6.13 -29.68 32.51
C GLY A 646 5.47 -30.84 33.29
N THR A 647 6.20 -31.44 34.23
CA THR A 647 5.77 -32.62 35.02
C THR A 647 4.58 -32.37 35.96
N ALA A 648 4.23 -31.10 36.22
CA ALA A 648 3.04 -30.73 36.99
C ALA A 648 1.72 -30.84 36.20
N ALA A 649 1.77 -31.10 34.89
CA ALA A 649 0.62 -31.16 34.00
C ALA A 649 0.16 -32.59 33.66
N GLY A 650 0.18 -33.50 34.64
CA GLY A 650 -0.33 -34.89 34.50
C GLY A 650 -1.82 -35.03 34.10
N ALA A 651 -2.48 -33.95 33.68
CA ALA A 651 -3.88 -33.90 33.27
C ALA A 651 -4.12 -33.32 31.86
N VAL A 652 -3.11 -32.80 31.15
CA VAL A 652 -3.30 -32.19 29.82
C VAL A 652 -2.88 -33.17 28.72
N LYS A 653 -3.81 -34.02 28.26
CA LYS A 653 -3.62 -34.82 27.02
C LYS A 653 -3.73 -33.90 25.81
N SER A 654 -2.63 -33.29 25.40
CA SER A 654 -2.55 -32.64 24.09
C SER A 654 -2.49 -33.71 22.99
N LYS A 655 -3.40 -33.65 22.02
CA LYS A 655 -3.36 -34.50 20.80
C LYS A 655 -2.35 -33.98 19.75
N LEU A 656 -1.57 -32.95 20.07
CA LEU A 656 -0.63 -32.35 19.13
C LEU A 656 0.52 -33.33 18.84
N PRO A 657 0.76 -33.71 17.57
CA PRO A 657 1.92 -34.52 17.23
C PRO A 657 3.20 -33.68 17.42
N ALA A 658 4.21 -34.25 18.08
CA ALA A 658 5.51 -33.60 18.25
C ALA A 658 6.09 -33.19 16.89
N GLY A 659 6.65 -31.97 16.80
CA GLY A 659 7.26 -31.49 15.56
C GLY A 659 6.31 -30.92 14.52
N ARG A 660 5.04 -30.66 14.87
CA ARG A 660 4.04 -30.05 13.98
C ARG A 660 3.53 -28.73 14.51
N HIS A 661 3.07 -27.88 13.61
CA HIS A 661 2.44 -26.61 13.95
C HIS A 661 1.10 -26.84 14.67
N ASN A 662 0.89 -26.15 15.80
CA ASN A 662 -0.32 -26.22 16.61
C ASN A 662 -1.51 -25.45 16.02
N ALA A 663 -1.25 -24.49 15.16
CA ALA A 663 -2.24 -23.62 14.54
C ALA A 663 -1.78 -23.20 13.14
N THR A 664 -2.73 -22.75 12.32
CA THR A 664 -2.51 -22.08 11.04
C THR A 664 -2.21 -20.60 11.30
N TYR A 665 -1.20 -20.07 10.62
CA TYR A 665 -0.84 -18.66 10.69
C TYR A 665 -0.94 -18.06 9.29
N SER A 666 -1.75 -17.02 9.14
CA SER A 666 -1.96 -16.35 7.84
C SER A 666 -1.79 -14.85 8.00
N ALA A 667 -1.22 -14.20 7.00
CA ALA A 667 -1.06 -12.76 6.98
C ALA A 667 -2.43 -12.08 6.85
N LEU A 668 -2.72 -11.14 7.73
CA LEU A 668 -3.95 -10.33 7.68
C LEU A 668 -3.75 -9.07 6.83
N ASP A 669 -2.54 -8.51 6.87
CA ASP A 669 -2.07 -7.39 6.05
C ASP A 669 -0.75 -7.80 5.38
N HIS A 670 -0.09 -6.89 4.66
CA HIS A 670 1.26 -7.06 4.21
C HIS A 670 2.18 -7.23 5.42
N VAL A 671 2.78 -8.41 5.54
CA VAL A 671 3.57 -8.82 6.70
C VAL A 671 5.04 -8.98 6.31
N GLU A 672 5.94 -8.47 7.15
CA GLU A 672 7.37 -8.80 7.05
C GLU A 672 7.81 -9.65 8.24
N LEU A 673 8.53 -10.73 7.96
CA LEU A 673 9.00 -11.71 8.92
C LEU A 673 10.51 -11.87 8.86
N ILE A 674 11.12 -12.10 10.02
CA ILE A 674 12.44 -12.71 10.12
C ILE A 674 12.22 -14.21 10.31
N ARG A 675 12.67 -15.02 9.35
CA ARG A 675 12.66 -16.49 9.45
C ARG A 675 14.01 -16.97 9.98
N ILE A 676 13.97 -17.65 11.12
CA ILE A 676 15.09 -18.41 11.67
C ILE A 676 14.84 -19.88 11.33
N ARG A 677 15.71 -20.48 10.52
CA ARG A 677 15.58 -21.90 10.16
C ARG A 677 15.73 -22.78 11.40
N GLY A 678 15.03 -23.90 11.45
CA GLY A 678 15.02 -24.79 12.61
C GLY A 678 16.42 -25.25 13.04
N LYS A 679 17.33 -25.53 12.09
CA LYS A 679 18.73 -25.86 12.39
C LYS A 679 19.48 -24.72 13.08
N ASP A 680 19.28 -23.48 12.63
CA ASP A 680 19.91 -22.30 13.23
C ASP A 680 19.28 -21.99 14.61
N PHE A 681 17.98 -22.27 14.79
CA PHE A 681 17.27 -22.16 16.07
C PHE A 681 17.75 -23.21 17.10
N GLU A 682 17.88 -24.48 16.71
CA GLU A 682 18.42 -25.56 17.56
C GLU A 682 19.85 -25.25 18.00
N GLU A 683 20.69 -24.75 17.09
CA GLU A 683 22.05 -24.30 17.37
C GLU A 683 22.10 -23.10 18.33
N LEU A 684 21.19 -22.14 18.16
CA LEU A 684 21.03 -21.01 19.06
C LEU A 684 20.67 -21.47 20.48
N MET A 685 19.72 -22.40 20.64
CA MET A 685 19.38 -22.99 21.95
C MET A 685 20.56 -23.73 22.59
N ARG A 686 21.37 -24.41 21.79
CA ARG A 686 22.55 -25.13 22.28
C ARG A 686 23.65 -24.18 22.76
N ARG A 687 23.85 -23.04 22.08
CA ARG A 687 24.83 -22.01 22.46
C ARG A 687 24.38 -21.20 23.68
N PHE A 688 23.08 -20.93 23.78
CA PHE A 688 22.48 -20.12 24.84
C PHE A 688 21.33 -20.88 25.54
N PRO A 689 21.64 -21.90 26.38
CA PRO A 689 20.63 -22.72 27.05
C PRO A 689 19.66 -21.92 27.94
N GLN A 690 20.03 -20.71 28.35
CA GLN A 690 19.20 -19.81 29.16
C GLN A 690 17.90 -19.40 28.44
N LEU A 691 17.88 -19.44 27.11
CA LEU A 691 16.70 -19.14 26.29
C LEU A 691 15.59 -20.19 26.45
N LEU A 692 15.95 -21.42 26.82
CA LEU A 692 15.04 -22.55 26.78
C LEU A 692 13.89 -22.40 27.79
N ALA A 693 14.18 -21.96 29.01
CA ALA A 693 13.17 -21.90 30.08
C ALA A 693 12.07 -20.86 29.81
N PRO A 694 12.36 -19.59 29.43
CA PRO A 694 11.34 -18.62 29.03
C PRO A 694 10.51 -19.10 27.83
N MET A 695 11.15 -19.68 26.81
CA MET A 695 10.46 -20.16 25.62
C MET A 695 9.54 -21.34 25.90
N VAL A 696 9.98 -22.31 26.72
CA VAL A 696 9.14 -23.43 27.18
C VAL A 696 7.95 -22.93 28.00
N LEU A 697 8.16 -21.93 28.85
CA LEU A 697 7.08 -21.33 29.64
C LEU A 697 6.03 -20.65 28.75
N ALA A 698 6.46 -19.88 27.75
CA ALA A 698 5.59 -19.24 26.77
C ALA A 698 4.83 -20.27 25.92
N ALA A 699 5.53 -21.27 25.35
CA ALA A 699 4.93 -22.34 24.57
C ALA A 699 3.93 -23.17 25.41
N GLY A 700 4.27 -23.47 26.66
CA GLY A 700 3.37 -24.14 27.59
C GLY A 700 2.13 -23.31 27.91
N ALA A 701 2.23 -21.98 27.99
CA ALA A 701 1.08 -21.10 28.18
C ALA A 701 0.14 -21.11 26.97
N ILE A 702 0.68 -21.13 25.75
CA ILE A 702 -0.08 -21.27 24.50
C ILE A 702 -0.84 -22.60 24.51
N LEU A 703 -0.16 -23.72 24.72
CA LEU A 703 -0.78 -25.05 24.73
C LEU A 703 -1.82 -25.21 25.85
N ARG A 704 -1.59 -24.64 27.03
CA ARG A 704 -2.58 -24.63 28.13
C ARG A 704 -3.81 -23.78 27.79
N ARG A 705 -3.62 -22.60 27.17
CA ARG A 705 -4.72 -21.76 26.70
C ARG A 705 -5.56 -22.51 25.66
N GLU A 706 -4.93 -23.13 24.68
CA GLU A 706 -5.61 -23.95 23.68
C GLU A 706 -6.38 -25.12 24.32
N HIS A 707 -5.79 -25.79 25.29
CA HIS A 707 -6.47 -26.86 26.02
C HIS A 707 -7.66 -26.35 26.85
N ALA A 708 -7.53 -25.19 27.51
CA ALA A 708 -8.62 -24.57 28.25
C ALA A 708 -9.78 -24.15 27.33
N VAL A 709 -9.46 -23.54 26.19
CA VAL A 709 -10.44 -23.22 25.13
C VAL A 709 -11.12 -24.52 24.66
N ARG A 710 -10.35 -25.57 24.38
CA ARG A 710 -10.89 -26.87 23.96
C ARG A 710 -11.78 -27.55 25.00
N LYS A 711 -11.51 -27.36 26.30
CA LYS A 711 -12.35 -27.87 27.40
C LYS A 711 -13.61 -27.02 27.61
N GLN A 712 -13.55 -25.72 27.32
CA GLN A 712 -14.73 -24.83 27.35
C GLN A 712 -15.69 -25.11 26.19
N ILE A 713 -15.17 -25.55 25.02
CA ILE A 713 -15.97 -26.02 23.88
C ILE A 713 -16.88 -27.20 24.27
N ASP A 714 -16.44 -28.06 25.20
CA ASP A 714 -17.25 -29.18 25.67
C ASP A 714 -18.35 -28.77 26.68
N VAL A 715 -18.35 -27.53 27.19
CA VAL A 715 -19.17 -27.12 28.36
C VAL A 715 -20.16 -25.99 28.06
N VAL A 716 -19.90 -25.08 27.12
CA VAL A 716 -20.77 -23.90 26.92
C VAL A 716 -21.02 -23.62 25.44
N GLY A 717 -22.28 -23.38 25.06
CA GLY A 717 -22.67 -22.79 23.77
C GLY A 717 -22.25 -21.33 23.60
N ALA A 718 -21.05 -20.95 24.06
CA ALA A 718 -20.45 -19.61 23.98
C ALA A 718 -19.54 -19.45 22.75
N ASP A 719 -19.75 -20.29 21.74
CA ASP A 719 -18.98 -20.31 20.49
C ASP A 719 -18.98 -18.94 19.80
N ASP A 720 -20.15 -18.28 19.76
CA ASP A 720 -20.30 -16.95 19.18
C ASP A 720 -19.50 -15.86 19.90
N PHE A 721 -19.20 -16.01 21.20
CA PHE A 721 -18.46 -15.00 21.97
C PHE A 721 -16.98 -14.96 21.57
N LEU A 722 -16.39 -16.14 21.41
CA LEU A 722 -15.00 -16.32 21.01
C LEU A 722 -14.81 -16.11 19.51
N ASP A 723 -15.70 -16.67 18.68
CA ASP A 723 -15.64 -16.55 17.22
C ASP A 723 -15.73 -15.09 16.75
N GLN A 724 -16.41 -14.24 17.53
CA GLN A 724 -16.58 -12.81 17.25
C GLN A 724 -15.49 -11.94 17.90
N GLY A 725 -14.48 -12.52 18.54
CA GLY A 725 -13.35 -11.80 19.15
C GLY A 725 -13.77 -10.82 20.26
N LEU A 726 -14.92 -11.04 20.91
CA LEU A 726 -15.43 -10.13 21.94
C LEU A 726 -14.50 -10.07 23.14
N PHE A 727 -13.79 -11.15 23.45
CA PHE A 727 -12.81 -11.22 24.53
C PHE A 727 -11.71 -10.14 24.45
N LEU A 728 -11.27 -9.76 23.25
CA LEU A 728 -10.20 -8.76 23.03
C LEU A 728 -10.72 -7.31 23.07
N SER A 729 -12.03 -7.12 23.19
CA SER A 729 -12.67 -5.80 23.11
C SER A 729 -12.47 -5.00 24.39
N GLN A 730 -12.00 -3.76 24.25
CA GLN A 730 -11.72 -2.88 25.39
C GLN A 730 -12.94 -2.09 25.84
N SER A 731 -13.87 -1.82 24.92
CA SER A 731 -15.07 -1.03 25.22
C SER A 731 -16.25 -1.44 24.33
N LEU A 732 -16.94 -2.51 24.73
CA LEU A 732 -18.20 -2.96 24.12
C LEU A 732 -19.36 -2.09 24.61
N LEU A 733 -20.26 -1.71 23.71
CA LEU A 733 -21.58 -1.21 24.10
C LEU A 733 -22.51 -2.39 24.30
N VAL A 734 -22.97 -2.57 25.53
CA VAL A 734 -23.84 -3.68 25.93
C VAL A 734 -25.17 -3.11 26.39
N LEU A 735 -26.27 -3.68 25.90
CA LEU A 735 -27.64 -3.35 26.30
C LEU A 735 -28.22 -4.52 27.10
N ASP A 736 -28.64 -4.27 28.34
CA ASP A 736 -29.42 -5.21 29.15
C ASP A 736 -30.86 -5.23 28.65
N LEU A 737 -31.27 -6.35 28.04
CA LEU A 737 -32.58 -6.53 27.41
C LEU A 737 -33.72 -6.68 28.43
N GLU A 738 -33.44 -6.99 29.70
CA GLU A 738 -34.46 -7.01 30.75
C GLU A 738 -34.81 -5.60 31.21
N ARG A 739 -33.85 -4.67 31.15
CA ARG A 739 -34.05 -3.25 31.50
C ARG A 739 -34.41 -2.39 30.30
N CYS A 740 -34.00 -2.79 29.09
CA CYS A 740 -34.20 -2.01 27.88
C CYS A 740 -35.65 -2.05 27.39
N THR A 741 -36.33 -0.91 27.46
CA THR A 741 -37.70 -0.73 26.93
C THR A 741 -37.74 -0.37 25.44
N ARG A 742 -36.58 -0.31 24.77
CA ARG A 742 -36.45 0.13 23.36
C ARG A 742 -37.07 1.51 23.07
N CYS A 743 -36.89 2.45 23.99
CA CYS A 743 -37.33 3.85 23.83
C CYS A 743 -36.50 4.71 22.86
N ASP A 744 -35.43 4.15 22.28
CA ASP A 744 -34.57 4.75 21.23
C ASP A 744 -33.74 5.98 21.65
N GLU A 745 -33.82 6.41 22.91
CA GLU A 745 -33.06 7.55 23.43
C GLU A 745 -31.54 7.39 23.26
N CYS A 746 -30.99 6.17 23.36
CA CYS A 746 -29.56 5.94 23.14
C CYS A 746 -29.12 6.17 21.68
N THR A 747 -29.97 5.84 20.70
CA THR A 747 -29.73 6.08 19.27
C THR A 747 -29.95 7.54 18.93
N LYS A 748 -31.02 8.14 19.45
CA LYS A 748 -31.35 9.56 19.24
C LYS A 748 -30.26 10.47 19.79
N ALA A 749 -29.84 10.26 21.03
CA ALA A 749 -28.74 11.02 21.63
C ALA A 749 -27.44 10.87 20.83
N CYS A 750 -27.16 9.69 20.27
CA CYS A 750 -26.00 9.50 19.41
C CYS A 750 -26.11 10.32 18.11
N ALA A 751 -27.26 10.28 17.44
CA ALA A 751 -27.48 11.06 16.22
C ALA A 751 -27.44 12.57 16.47
N ASP A 752 -28.11 13.06 17.51
CA ASP A 752 -28.16 14.49 17.87
C ASP A 752 -26.75 15.03 18.17
N THR A 753 -25.93 14.25 18.88
CA THR A 753 -24.53 14.57 19.16
C THR A 753 -23.66 14.60 17.89
N HIS A 754 -23.98 13.79 16.88
CA HIS A 754 -23.13 13.58 15.71
C HIS A 754 -23.81 14.02 14.39
N GLY A 755 -24.45 15.18 14.40
CA GLY A 755 -24.93 15.85 13.19
C GLY A 755 -26.01 15.07 12.43
N GLY A 756 -26.86 14.35 13.16
CA GLY A 756 -27.96 13.54 12.63
C GLY A 756 -27.56 12.12 12.23
N VAL A 757 -26.29 11.72 12.39
CA VAL A 757 -25.81 10.37 12.04
C VAL A 757 -25.50 9.58 13.29
N THR A 758 -26.29 8.53 13.55
CA THR A 758 -25.99 7.58 14.64
C THR A 758 -24.74 6.76 14.30
N ARG A 759 -23.83 6.65 15.27
CA ARG A 759 -22.65 5.76 15.24
C ARG A 759 -22.89 4.45 16.00
N LEU A 760 -24.15 4.19 16.33
CA LEU A 760 -24.67 3.06 17.06
C LEU A 760 -25.77 2.38 16.23
N VAL A 761 -25.67 1.07 16.08
CA VAL A 761 -26.76 0.22 15.59
C VAL A 761 -27.12 -0.77 16.70
N ARG A 762 -28.39 -0.82 17.11
CA ARG A 762 -28.89 -1.72 18.18
C ARG A 762 -29.16 -3.14 17.67
N GLU A 763 -28.26 -3.61 16.83
CA GLU A 763 -28.21 -4.96 16.31
C GLU A 763 -26.84 -5.55 16.64
N GLY A 764 -26.81 -6.86 16.82
CA GLY A 764 -25.59 -7.56 17.18
C GLY A 764 -25.88 -8.83 17.97
N LEU A 765 -24.84 -9.32 18.62
CA LEU A 765 -24.82 -10.63 19.25
C LEU A 765 -25.57 -10.58 20.58
N ARG A 766 -26.36 -11.62 20.86
CA ARG A 766 -27.08 -11.76 22.13
C ARG A 766 -26.44 -12.86 22.96
N PHE A 767 -26.16 -12.54 24.22
CA PHE A 767 -25.67 -13.48 25.21
C PHE A 767 -26.57 -13.37 26.43
N ASP A 768 -27.38 -14.40 26.66
CA ASP A 768 -28.39 -14.39 27.72
C ASP A 768 -29.27 -13.13 27.64
N ARG A 769 -29.35 -12.32 28.70
CA ARG A 769 -30.08 -11.05 28.73
C ARG A 769 -29.36 -9.86 28.10
N PHE A 770 -28.14 -10.02 27.59
CA PHE A 770 -27.34 -8.91 27.06
C PHE A 770 -27.29 -8.91 25.54
N LEU A 771 -27.39 -7.72 24.94
CA LEU A 771 -27.15 -7.46 23.52
C LEU A 771 -25.88 -6.63 23.36
N VAL A 772 -24.88 -7.17 22.66
CA VAL A 772 -23.69 -6.42 22.25
C VAL A 772 -24.03 -5.65 20.99
N ALA A 773 -24.23 -4.33 21.12
CA ALA A 773 -24.62 -3.47 20.02
C ALA A 773 -23.45 -3.20 19.06
N SER A 774 -23.76 -3.11 17.77
CA SER A 774 -22.80 -2.72 16.74
C SER A 774 -22.39 -1.25 16.94
N SER A 775 -21.19 -1.10 17.48
CA SER A 775 -20.47 0.15 17.68
C SER A 775 -19.00 -0.17 17.85
N CYS A 776 -18.11 0.83 17.66
CA CYS A 776 -16.67 0.63 17.82
C CYS A 776 -16.36 -0.06 19.16
N ARG A 777 -15.59 -1.15 19.09
CA ARG A 777 -15.19 -1.99 20.24
C ARG A 777 -13.90 -1.53 20.90
N SER A 778 -13.27 -0.47 20.37
CA SER A 778 -11.96 0.05 20.80
C SER A 778 -10.90 -1.06 20.87
N CYS A 779 -10.87 -1.93 19.86
CA CYS A 779 -9.97 -3.08 19.77
C CYS A 779 -8.52 -2.68 20.04
N LEU A 780 -7.73 -3.53 20.70
CA LEU A 780 -6.30 -3.22 20.89
C LEU A 780 -5.61 -2.95 19.55
N ASP A 781 -5.87 -3.83 18.58
CA ASP A 781 -5.35 -3.75 17.22
C ASP A 781 -6.46 -3.33 16.24
N PRO A 782 -6.51 -2.05 15.80
CA PRO A 782 -7.60 -1.55 14.98
C PRO A 782 -7.32 -1.77 13.50
N TYR A 783 -7.71 -2.94 12.99
CA TYR A 783 -7.54 -3.28 11.57
C TYR A 783 -8.20 -2.27 10.62
N CYS A 784 -9.27 -1.61 11.08
CA CYS A 784 -9.92 -0.54 10.35
C CYS A 784 -9.04 0.71 10.08
N LEU A 785 -7.91 0.91 10.79
CA LEU A 785 -6.97 1.98 10.47
C LEU A 785 -6.06 1.64 9.28
N VAL A 786 -5.99 0.35 8.90
CA VAL A 786 -5.09 -0.12 7.86
C VAL A 786 -5.62 0.29 6.50
N GLY A 787 -4.71 0.77 5.65
CA GLY A 787 -4.97 1.04 4.23
C GLY A 787 -5.68 2.35 3.93
N CYS A 788 -5.95 3.23 4.91
CA CYS A 788 -6.53 4.53 4.61
C CYS A 788 -5.60 5.34 3.66
N PRO A 789 -6.03 5.63 2.42
CA PRO A 789 -5.13 6.18 1.40
C PRO A 789 -4.72 7.63 1.68
N VAL A 790 -5.52 8.32 2.49
CA VAL A 790 -5.34 9.75 2.85
C VAL A 790 -5.07 9.95 4.33
N ASP A 791 -4.94 8.87 5.11
CA ASP A 791 -4.73 8.93 6.56
C ASP A 791 -5.84 9.71 7.31
N ALA A 792 -7.07 9.59 6.84
CA ALA A 792 -8.24 10.24 7.43
C ALA A 792 -8.79 9.49 8.64
N ILE A 793 -8.25 8.33 9.02
CA ILE A 793 -8.71 7.55 10.16
C ILE A 793 -7.51 7.14 11.01
N HIS A 794 -7.49 7.54 12.29
CA HIS A 794 -6.35 7.33 13.19
C HIS A 794 -6.78 7.34 14.67
N ARG A 795 -5.83 7.17 15.59
CA ARG A 795 -6.01 7.29 17.05
C ARG A 795 -5.21 8.47 17.59
N ASN A 796 -5.75 9.15 18.61
CA ASN A 796 -5.01 10.19 19.33
C ASN A 796 -4.14 9.56 20.42
N GLY A 797 -2.82 9.83 20.38
CA GLY A 797 -1.84 9.68 21.46
C GLY A 797 -2.09 8.57 22.48
N ASP A 798 -2.82 8.96 23.52
CA ASP A 798 -3.06 8.17 24.74
C ASP A 798 -4.43 7.47 24.76
N SER A 799 -5.13 7.42 23.63
CA SER A 799 -6.53 6.95 23.54
C SER A 799 -6.73 5.85 22.51
N MET A 800 -7.61 4.90 22.83
CA MET A 800 -8.04 3.82 21.93
C MET A 800 -9.15 4.26 20.97
N GLU A 801 -9.49 5.55 20.99
CA GLU A 801 -10.56 6.18 20.24
C GLU A 801 -10.19 6.34 18.78
N ILE A 802 -11.07 5.87 17.90
CA ILE A 802 -10.91 6.08 16.46
C ILE A 802 -11.48 7.46 16.12
N ARG A 803 -10.64 8.30 15.51
CA ARG A 803 -11.02 9.59 14.94
C ARG A 803 -11.03 9.49 13.42
N ILE A 804 -12.08 10.01 12.79
CA ILE A 804 -12.17 10.14 11.33
C ILE A 804 -12.21 11.63 10.99
N GLU A 805 -11.26 12.08 10.18
CA GLU A 805 -11.08 13.48 9.79
C GLU A 805 -11.94 13.88 8.59
N ASP A 806 -12.16 15.19 8.47
CA ASP A 806 -13.02 15.76 7.43
C ASP A 806 -12.51 15.56 6.00
N TYR A 807 -11.20 15.34 5.83
CA TYR A 807 -10.58 15.03 4.55
C TYR A 807 -10.74 13.55 4.14
N CYS A 808 -11.60 12.78 4.81
CA CYS A 808 -12.02 11.44 4.38
C CYS A 808 -12.59 11.47 2.95
N ILE A 809 -11.94 10.72 2.03
CA ILE A 809 -12.36 10.64 0.62
C ILE A 809 -13.48 9.63 0.35
N GLY A 810 -13.94 8.89 1.36
CA GLY A 810 -15.07 7.98 1.20
C GLY A 810 -14.78 6.64 0.53
N CYS A 811 -13.51 6.23 0.42
CA CYS A 811 -13.13 4.99 -0.28
C CYS A 811 -13.72 3.69 0.31
N GLY A 812 -14.22 3.71 1.55
CA GLY A 812 -14.87 2.56 2.18
C GLY A 812 -13.94 1.46 2.69
N LEU A 813 -12.63 1.54 2.45
CA LEU A 813 -11.70 0.48 2.85
C LEU A 813 -11.71 0.22 4.36
N CYS A 814 -11.78 1.27 5.19
CA CYS A 814 -11.92 1.11 6.64
C CYS A 814 -13.21 0.39 7.07
N ALA A 815 -14.31 0.55 6.32
CA ALA A 815 -15.57 -0.16 6.54
C ALA A 815 -15.43 -1.65 6.19
N GLN A 816 -14.80 -1.95 5.05
CA GLN A 816 -14.48 -3.33 4.65
C GLN A 816 -13.50 -4.01 5.61
N ASN A 817 -12.51 -3.26 6.10
CA ASN A 817 -11.50 -3.73 7.05
C ASN A 817 -12.04 -3.83 8.48
N CYS A 818 -13.26 -3.39 8.79
CA CYS A 818 -13.81 -3.62 10.12
C CYS A 818 -14.41 -5.04 10.16
N PRO A 819 -13.77 -6.02 10.82
CA PRO A 819 -14.28 -7.39 10.84
C PRO A 819 -15.62 -7.52 11.57
N TYR A 820 -16.01 -6.47 12.30
CA TYR A 820 -17.22 -6.39 13.11
C TYR A 820 -18.29 -5.48 12.50
N GLY A 821 -18.05 -4.89 11.32
CA GLY A 821 -18.99 -3.98 10.67
C GLY A 821 -19.30 -2.69 11.44
N ASN A 822 -18.40 -2.25 12.33
CA ASN A 822 -18.61 -1.08 13.20
C ASN A 822 -18.17 0.26 12.59
N ILE A 823 -17.91 0.28 11.28
CA ILE A 823 -17.64 1.50 10.50
C ILE A 823 -18.67 1.56 9.39
N ASN A 824 -19.41 2.66 9.35
CA ASN A 824 -20.51 2.86 8.41
C ASN A 824 -20.16 3.99 7.42
N MET A 825 -20.64 3.87 6.19
CA MET A 825 -20.48 4.91 5.18
C MET A 825 -21.75 5.74 5.09
N HIS A 826 -21.64 7.06 5.26
CA HIS A 826 -22.76 7.98 5.15
C HIS A 826 -22.48 9.07 4.13
N GLY A 827 -23.52 9.48 3.41
CA GLY A 827 -23.44 10.56 2.44
C GLY A 827 -23.50 11.92 3.11
N PHE A 828 -22.51 12.78 2.82
CA PHE A 828 -22.47 14.18 3.23
C PHE A 828 -22.38 15.09 2.01
N PRO A 829 -22.90 16.32 2.06
CA PRO A 829 -22.66 17.30 1.00
C PRO A 829 -21.15 17.52 0.80
N LYS A 830 -20.68 17.39 -0.44
CA LYS A 830 -19.28 17.65 -0.79
C LYS A 830 -19.00 19.13 -0.59
N LEU A 831 -18.04 19.45 0.27
CA LEU A 831 -17.61 20.82 0.54
C LEU A 831 -16.29 21.09 -0.19
N GLU A 832 -16.21 22.22 -0.90
CA GLU A 832 -14.97 22.67 -1.54
C GLU A 832 -14.70 24.15 -1.24
N ALA A 833 -13.42 24.51 -1.11
CA ALA A 833 -13.02 25.88 -0.87
C ALA A 833 -13.29 26.74 -2.11
N ASP A 834 -14.09 27.79 -1.95
CA ASP A 834 -14.35 28.77 -3.00
C ASP A 834 -13.04 29.46 -3.40
N PRO A 835 -12.60 29.40 -4.67
CA PRO A 835 -11.33 29.98 -5.13
C PRO A 835 -11.18 31.49 -4.84
N ARG A 836 -12.28 32.22 -4.66
CA ARG A 836 -12.26 33.66 -4.40
C ARG A 836 -12.26 34.01 -2.93
N SER A 837 -12.88 33.18 -2.09
CA SER A 837 -13.12 33.50 -0.68
C SER A 837 -12.45 32.54 0.31
N GLY A 838 -11.90 31.42 -0.15
CA GLY A 838 -11.31 30.36 0.67
C GLY A 838 -12.32 29.61 1.56
N LYS A 839 -13.59 30.02 1.59
CA LYS A 839 -14.63 29.40 2.42
C LYS A 839 -15.14 28.11 1.77
N LEU A 840 -15.32 27.07 2.58
CA LEU A 840 -15.92 25.81 2.15
C LEU A 840 -17.40 26.03 1.78
N LYS A 841 -17.77 25.65 0.55
CA LYS A 841 -19.15 25.69 0.04
C LYS A 841 -19.59 24.33 -0.51
N PRO A 842 -20.88 23.97 -0.42
CA PRO A 842 -21.40 22.76 -1.03
C PRO A 842 -21.26 22.80 -2.56
N VAL A 843 -20.82 21.69 -3.14
CA VAL A 843 -20.75 21.51 -4.60
C VAL A 843 -22.11 21.04 -5.09
N TYR A 844 -22.60 21.64 -6.18
CA TYR A 844 -23.85 21.25 -6.83
C TYR A 844 -23.57 20.76 -8.25
N GLU A 845 -24.26 19.69 -8.65
CA GLU A 845 -24.36 19.24 -10.04
C GLU A 845 -25.57 19.90 -10.70
N ASP A 846 -25.38 20.47 -11.89
CA ASP A 846 -26.46 21.05 -12.69
C ASP A 846 -27.10 19.97 -13.57
N ARG A 847 -28.33 19.55 -13.24
CA ARG A 847 -29.12 18.64 -14.07
C ARG A 847 -30.28 19.39 -14.71
N GLY A 848 -29.95 20.32 -15.61
CA GLY A 848 -30.91 21.17 -16.29
C GLY A 848 -31.58 22.15 -15.34
N ASP A 849 -32.81 21.85 -14.92
CA ASP A 849 -33.65 22.77 -14.12
C ASP A 849 -33.42 22.66 -12.60
N ARG A 850 -32.53 21.75 -12.14
CA ARG A 850 -32.29 21.52 -10.71
C ARG A 850 -30.81 21.40 -10.40
N LYS A 851 -30.40 22.11 -9.34
CA LYS A 851 -29.09 21.97 -8.69
C LYS A 851 -29.18 20.91 -7.60
N ILE A 852 -28.48 19.80 -7.79
CA ILE A 852 -28.46 18.69 -6.83
C ILE A 852 -27.12 18.75 -6.09
N PRO A 853 -27.10 18.73 -4.74
CA PRO A 853 -25.84 18.70 -4.00
C PRO A 853 -25.09 17.41 -4.32
N VAL A 854 -23.82 17.54 -4.68
CA VAL A 854 -22.92 16.39 -4.86
C VAL A 854 -22.70 15.76 -3.49
N ILE A 855 -23.02 14.48 -3.36
CA ILE A 855 -22.87 13.73 -2.12
C ILE A 855 -21.53 13.00 -2.13
N GLN A 856 -20.70 13.25 -1.11
CA GLN A 856 -19.48 12.51 -0.83
C GLN A 856 -19.73 11.54 0.32
N GLN A 857 -19.41 10.27 0.12
CA GLN A 857 -19.44 9.29 1.20
C GLN A 857 -18.31 9.60 2.19
N LYS A 858 -18.60 9.53 3.50
CA LYS A 858 -17.58 9.56 4.56
C LYS A 858 -17.82 8.41 5.52
N ALA A 859 -16.72 7.86 6.04
CA ALA A 859 -16.79 6.84 7.07
C ALA A 859 -17.16 7.47 8.41
N THR A 860 -17.98 6.78 9.20
CA THR A 860 -18.33 7.16 10.57
C THR A 860 -18.14 5.96 11.48
N THR A 861 -17.72 6.23 12.72
CA THR A 861 -17.56 5.21 13.75
C THR A 861 -17.72 5.83 15.13
N CYS A 862 -18.02 5.02 16.14
CA CYS A 862 -18.16 5.52 17.50
C CYS A 862 -16.80 5.98 18.04
N ASP A 863 -16.76 7.22 18.53
CA ASP A 863 -15.61 7.91 19.13
C ASP A 863 -15.75 8.05 20.65
N LEU A 864 -16.66 7.27 21.25
CA LEU A 864 -17.00 7.31 22.68
C LEU A 864 -17.45 8.69 23.20
N CYS A 865 -17.82 9.62 22.31
CA CYS A 865 -18.18 11.00 22.64
C CYS A 865 -17.13 11.70 23.51
N ARG A 866 -15.84 11.33 23.38
CA ARG A 866 -14.79 11.81 24.28
C ARG A 866 -14.53 13.31 24.17
N SER A 867 -14.87 13.90 23.03
CA SER A 867 -14.85 15.35 22.80
C SER A 867 -15.87 16.13 23.64
N LEU A 868 -16.83 15.46 24.30
CA LEU A 868 -17.99 16.05 24.96
C LEU A 868 -18.14 15.56 26.42
N ASP A 869 -17.08 15.67 27.21
CA ASP A 869 -17.02 15.33 28.66
C ASP A 869 -16.84 13.83 29.03
N GLY A 870 -16.41 12.99 28.09
CA GLY A 870 -15.85 11.66 28.40
C GLY A 870 -16.85 10.56 28.80
N LYS A 871 -18.16 10.86 28.89
CA LYS A 871 -19.23 9.85 29.01
C LYS A 871 -19.98 9.71 27.69
N PRO A 872 -20.06 8.51 27.09
CA PRO A 872 -20.81 8.31 25.84
C PRO A 872 -22.27 8.74 25.96
N SER A 873 -22.75 9.62 25.08
CA SER A 873 -24.12 10.14 25.12
C SER A 873 -25.17 9.03 25.07
N CYS A 874 -24.90 7.93 24.37
CA CYS A 874 -25.79 6.79 24.29
C CYS A 874 -25.96 6.02 25.61
N VAL A 875 -24.97 6.08 26.51
CA VAL A 875 -25.05 5.51 27.86
C VAL A 875 -25.76 6.49 28.79
N TYR A 876 -25.34 7.76 28.75
CA TYR A 876 -25.92 8.80 29.60
C TYR A 876 -27.42 9.04 29.35
N ALA A 877 -27.85 8.98 28.09
CA ALA A 877 -29.24 9.22 27.72
C ALA A 877 -30.18 8.04 28.01
N CYS A 878 -29.68 6.90 28.51
CA CYS A 878 -30.53 5.74 28.78
C CYS A 878 -31.34 5.97 30.07
N PRO A 879 -32.68 6.12 30.00
CA PRO A 879 -33.48 6.42 31.19
C PRO A 879 -33.79 5.20 32.07
N HIS A 880 -33.31 4.02 31.67
CA HIS A 880 -33.60 2.74 32.33
C HIS A 880 -32.32 2.04 32.83
N ASP A 881 -31.17 2.73 32.80
CA ASP A 881 -29.87 2.14 33.14
C ASP A 881 -29.65 0.79 32.45
N ALA A 882 -29.98 0.73 31.16
CA ALA A 882 -29.89 -0.48 30.35
C ALA A 882 -28.65 -0.51 29.46
N ALA A 883 -27.98 0.63 29.24
CA ALA A 883 -26.83 0.74 28.33
C ALA A 883 -25.52 0.91 29.10
N TYR A 884 -24.50 0.11 28.76
CA TYR A 884 -23.23 0.07 29.47
C TYR A 884 -22.04 0.00 28.50
N ARG A 885 -20.90 0.58 28.89
CA ARG A 885 -19.60 0.31 28.27
C ARG A 885 -18.77 -0.60 29.18
N MET A 886 -18.33 -1.74 28.68
CA MET A 886 -17.51 -2.70 29.44
C MET A 886 -16.52 -3.46 28.54
N SER A 887 -15.49 -4.06 29.12
CA SER A 887 -14.57 -4.93 28.38
C SER A 887 -15.20 -6.30 28.09
N GLY A 888 -14.65 -7.02 27.11
CA GLY A 888 -15.06 -8.40 26.82
C GLY A 888 -14.91 -9.33 28.03
N GLU A 889 -13.83 -9.17 28.79
CA GLU A 889 -13.59 -9.97 30.00
C GLU A 889 -14.65 -9.70 31.09
N GLN A 890 -15.06 -8.44 31.27
CA GLN A 890 -16.12 -8.09 32.21
C GLN A 890 -17.45 -8.73 31.80
N LEU A 891 -17.81 -8.65 30.53
CA LEU A 891 -19.03 -9.26 30.01
C LEU A 891 -19.01 -10.79 30.18
N LEU A 892 -17.91 -11.45 29.84
CA LEU A 892 -17.77 -12.90 29.99
C LEU A 892 -17.93 -13.36 31.43
N ARG A 893 -17.32 -12.65 32.39
CA ARG A 893 -17.47 -12.95 33.83
C ARG A 893 -18.91 -12.81 34.33
N ILE A 894 -19.70 -11.91 33.75
CA ILE A 894 -21.11 -11.71 34.08
C ILE A 894 -21.95 -12.87 33.52
N ILE A 895 -21.66 -13.29 32.29
CA ILE A 895 -22.35 -14.41 31.62
C ILE A 895 -22.06 -15.74 32.31
N ASP A 896 -20.80 -16.01 32.68
CA ASP A 896 -20.35 -17.28 33.29
C ASP A 896 -20.90 -17.54 34.72
N ARG A 897 -21.47 -16.52 35.39
CA ARG A 897 -21.89 -16.58 36.80
C ARG A 897 -23.39 -16.81 37.02
N ASP A 898 -24.13 -17.32 36.02
CA ASP A 898 -25.59 -17.54 36.10
C ASP A 898 -26.35 -16.29 36.60
N GLY A 899 -26.13 -15.13 35.95
CA GLY A 899 -27.01 -13.96 36.09
C GLY A 899 -27.18 -13.35 37.50
N LYS A 900 -26.42 -13.77 38.52
CA LYS A 900 -26.63 -13.38 39.94
C LYS A 900 -25.69 -12.31 40.49
N ALA A 901 -24.81 -11.72 39.67
CA ALA A 901 -24.01 -10.58 40.11
C ALA A 901 -24.76 -9.28 39.82
N GLU A 902 -25.22 -8.59 40.87
CA GLU A 902 -25.67 -7.20 40.75
C GLU A 902 -24.51 -6.32 40.27
N LEU A 903 -24.77 -5.48 39.27
CA LEU A 903 -23.86 -4.44 38.77
C LEU A 903 -23.72 -3.37 39.86
N GLY A 904 -22.70 -3.50 40.71
CA GLY A 904 -22.33 -2.55 41.76
C GLY A 904 -21.04 -1.81 41.45
#